data_AF-A0A7C2LCX7-F1
#
_entry.id   AF-A0A7C2LCX7-F1
#
_cell.length_a   1.000
_cell.length_b   1.000
_cell.length_c   1.000
_cell.angle_alpha   90.00
_cell.angle_beta   90.00
_cell.angle_gamma   90.00
#
_symmetry.space_group_name_H-M   'P 1'
#
loop_
_entity.id
_entity.type
_entity.pdbx_description
1 polymer ?
#
loop_
_entity_poly.entity_id
_entity_poly.type
_entity_poly.pdbx_seq_one_letter_code
_entity_poly.pdbx_strand_id
1 'polypeptide(L)'
;MSDLLPRLLHPAFWHWQRQPAEMYGFWHWTGSEDLRGAVHRTGANATSLHLPLHLLKEERARYGVRPLPAPVQVSTRRSMVLEFDAPAGLTQVNLLVTTSNSHAEAVGELFVAKASATPLARAHTEPRRQPHLVLQPAKPLPAGRYRVRIGVRKSHAHVWLGQAVQEDTLVRMGDLTLRGWGIIGECRDAGGKVRFFTRASRHDTPVPLGTSTFATLANLRVDAGAGIGEHNNAFFVVYPDWFWQMHPQAAMRDRDGNIIRAGENPWIAFDDPVLTDATLRQMRETVPLLRQQKRVRYWVIGGEQGYPDYFGLPEGDFRPESLAHYRAWCRQHGLPENGDVAQWRRFREAVMTERFALYTAHLRQLDATRPVFIPTHGNPFALDFRVKMGYPLTDLAGAADGFEAGPISIDDDAERLHRLTLDMQTSFGVMVVAPRLANKQLDSRAQGGGRSFSPASARRAVYEALGMGVWHIGLVQWRGSLPDGEWGISGTPAEAACKRLFGELRAAALWLEGCARLQPQVGIFISDATWRRWWQHRWTLLYNVACSRGWHTLFVHDAQCDADLARAVPVLLSVDNPVLSAQAHRALGEYLRAGGKVVAVGALAEKDEHGNDLALLPGNIIRLSDDAPGEPVTVSHQTSTDRGAATWSVKVRPLPVEQIERQLEQMALLRPVQVTNPDDAGWAKGVECLPLADGTNLVVVLLHRTNFAREVQVSLDSQLLQGNEPGYTVRDAISGQVLSRKLPVRVSLQPFGTRLLVLEREASRAVCEAQILNAENTIRHWRRLGVDTAAFEAWLAAAHSHCGAQRFAKAFALSRQVTESLAIRPAVTRAGSEWRIEATVWQPDGKPAARAQVRVRLVPDTFRWRTMEPQADGRYSLVLKESDVPRVYNPMEAKYMALTDGLLFVIEARLGSRRGGAWWTLTRG
;
A
#
# COMPACT_ATOMS: atom_id res chain seq x y z
N MET A 1 24.27 15.98 25.02
CA MET A 1 22.93 16.17 24.42
C MET A 1 22.98 16.37 22.89
N SER A 2 24.16 16.42 22.25
CA SER A 2 24.41 16.39 20.79
C SER A 2 23.92 15.12 20.04
N ASP A 3 23.13 14.27 20.69
CA ASP A 3 22.71 12.93 20.22
C ASP A 3 21.18 12.81 20.12
N LEU A 4 20.43 13.92 20.20
CA LEU A 4 18.96 13.86 20.18
C LEU A 4 18.43 13.46 18.79
N LEU A 5 18.95 14.05 17.71
CA LEU A 5 18.45 13.80 16.36
C LEU A 5 18.59 12.33 15.90
N PRO A 6 19.72 11.62 16.11
CA PRO A 6 19.80 10.18 15.84
C PRO A 6 18.78 9.34 16.62
N ARG A 7 18.45 9.73 17.87
CA ARG A 7 17.45 9.02 18.70
C ARG A 7 16.03 9.20 18.18
N LEU A 8 15.80 10.27 17.43
CA LEU A 8 14.54 10.61 16.80
C LEU A 8 14.41 10.03 15.38
N LEU A 9 15.27 9.09 14.95
CA LEU A 9 15.03 8.36 13.70
C LEU A 9 13.92 7.32 13.87
N HIS A 10 12.96 7.34 12.93
CA HIS A 10 11.82 6.45 12.94
C HIS A 10 12.23 4.96 12.82
N PRO A 11 11.61 4.03 13.57
CA PRO A 11 12.00 2.61 13.59
C PRO A 11 12.07 1.94 12.21
N ALA A 12 11.16 2.29 11.28
CA ALA A 12 11.14 1.74 9.92
C ALA A 12 12.48 1.89 9.18
N PHE A 13 13.22 2.97 9.48
CA PHE A 13 14.54 3.25 8.93
C PHE A 13 15.56 2.13 9.23
N TRP A 14 15.46 1.53 10.42
CA TRP A 14 16.40 0.51 10.90
C TRP A 14 16.04 -0.90 10.42
N HIS A 15 14.76 -1.17 10.16
CA HIS A 15 14.30 -2.52 9.79
C HIS A 15 14.56 -2.88 8.32
N TRP A 16 14.67 -1.89 7.43
CA TRP A 16 14.59 -2.10 5.97
C TRP A 16 15.77 -1.53 5.17
N GLN A 17 16.96 -1.50 5.78
CA GLN A 17 18.17 -0.83 5.30
C GLN A 17 18.75 -1.32 3.94
N ARG A 18 18.17 -2.35 3.29
CA ARG A 18 18.77 -2.98 2.10
C ARG A 18 18.57 -2.25 0.77
N GLN A 19 17.78 -1.18 0.72
CA GLN A 19 17.69 -0.33 -0.45
C GLN A 19 17.78 1.13 0.00
N PRO A 20 18.78 1.92 -0.47
CA PRO A 20 18.73 3.37 -0.32
C PRO A 20 17.34 3.84 -0.74
N ALA A 21 16.73 4.72 0.05
CA ALA A 21 15.45 5.33 -0.29
C ALA A 21 15.63 6.18 -1.56
N GLU A 22 15.67 5.54 -2.73
CA GLU A 22 15.44 6.20 -4.00
C GLU A 22 13.94 6.54 -4.00
N MET A 23 13.61 7.80 -3.77
CA MET A 23 12.23 8.25 -3.89
C MET A 23 11.91 8.43 -5.37
N TYR A 24 11.05 7.55 -5.87
CA TYR A 24 10.54 7.65 -7.23
C TYR A 24 9.18 8.39 -7.23
N GLY A 25 8.77 8.87 -8.39
CA GLY A 25 7.42 9.34 -8.67
C GLY A 25 6.68 8.33 -9.53
N PHE A 26 5.40 8.07 -9.28
CA PHE A 26 4.76 6.84 -9.77
C PHE A 26 3.34 6.99 -10.36
N TRP A 27 2.92 5.97 -11.13
CA TRP A 27 1.56 5.79 -11.69
C TRP A 27 1.05 4.36 -11.54
N HIS A 28 -0.23 4.18 -11.25
CA HIS A 28 -0.89 2.88 -11.40
C HIS A 28 -1.12 2.54 -12.89
N TRP A 29 -0.77 1.32 -13.31
CA TRP A 29 -0.95 0.84 -14.69
C TRP A 29 -1.96 -0.29 -14.76
N THR A 30 -3.09 -0.04 -15.41
CA THR A 30 -4.14 -1.03 -15.69
C THR A 30 -4.08 -1.48 -17.16
N GLY A 31 -3.11 -2.34 -17.50
CA GLY A 31 -3.15 -3.26 -18.65
C GLY A 31 -3.45 -2.71 -20.06
N SER A 32 -3.61 -1.41 -20.28
CA SER A 32 -4.12 -0.86 -21.55
C SER A 32 -3.47 0.48 -21.93
N GLU A 33 -2.54 0.97 -21.10
CA GLU A 33 -1.88 2.26 -21.29
C GLU A 33 -0.50 2.14 -21.96
N ASP A 34 -0.16 3.12 -22.81
CA ASP A 34 1.22 3.31 -23.29
C ASP A 34 2.10 3.87 -22.16
N LEU A 35 2.73 2.95 -21.42
CA LEU A 35 3.63 3.25 -20.32
C LEU A 35 4.77 4.21 -20.72
N ARG A 36 5.27 4.16 -21.97
CA ARG A 36 6.31 5.09 -22.44
C ARG A 36 5.77 6.52 -22.50
N GLY A 37 4.56 6.66 -23.06
CA GLY A 37 3.88 7.95 -23.18
C GLY A 37 3.57 8.60 -21.83
N ALA A 38 3.23 7.81 -20.81
CA ALA A 38 3.00 8.30 -19.45
C ALA A 38 4.31 8.75 -18.79
N VAL A 39 5.34 7.91 -18.81
CA VAL A 39 6.65 8.19 -18.20
C VAL A 39 7.32 9.41 -18.81
N HIS A 40 7.34 9.54 -20.13
CA HIS A 40 7.93 10.72 -20.79
C HIS A 40 7.21 12.03 -20.47
N ARG A 41 5.88 12.00 -20.35
CA ARG A 41 5.09 13.22 -20.11
C ARG A 41 5.14 13.67 -18.65
N THR A 42 5.22 12.71 -17.73
CA THR A 42 5.09 12.97 -16.29
C THR A 42 6.42 12.99 -15.55
N GLY A 43 7.46 12.38 -16.13
CA GLY A 43 8.74 12.20 -15.45
C GLY A 43 8.72 11.13 -14.35
N ALA A 44 7.63 10.37 -14.21
CA ALA A 44 7.54 9.25 -13.28
C ALA A 44 8.53 8.14 -13.66
N ASN A 45 9.13 7.51 -12.65
CA ASN A 45 10.21 6.53 -12.77
C ASN A 45 9.86 5.23 -12.05
N ALA A 46 8.57 4.96 -11.80
CA ALA A 46 8.06 3.65 -11.39
C ALA A 46 6.50 3.51 -11.47
N THR A 47 5.92 2.31 -11.30
CA THR A 47 4.50 1.97 -11.53
C THR A 47 3.94 0.87 -10.60
N SER A 48 2.63 0.60 -10.61
CA SER A 48 2.01 -0.60 -10.00
C SER A 48 1.29 -1.44 -11.06
N LEU A 49 1.61 -2.74 -11.13
CA LEU A 49 1.02 -3.72 -12.04
C LEU A 49 0.06 -4.61 -11.25
N HIS A 50 -1.22 -4.66 -11.59
CA HIS A 50 -2.17 -5.59 -10.99
C HIS A 50 -2.44 -6.77 -11.93
N LEU A 51 -2.28 -7.99 -11.42
CA LEU A 51 -2.45 -9.23 -12.15
C LEU A 51 -3.67 -9.97 -11.63
N PRO A 52 -4.87 -9.62 -12.14
CA PRO A 52 -6.10 -10.22 -11.66
C PRO A 52 -6.17 -11.73 -11.96
N LEU A 53 -6.89 -12.44 -11.09
CA LEU A 53 -7.05 -13.90 -11.09
C LEU A 53 -7.61 -14.50 -12.40
N HIS A 54 -8.25 -13.70 -13.26
CA HIS A 54 -8.87 -14.16 -14.51
C HIS A 54 -7.88 -14.66 -15.58
N LEU A 55 -6.59 -14.69 -15.27
CA LEU A 55 -5.52 -15.24 -16.11
C LEU A 55 -5.26 -16.74 -15.90
N LEU A 56 -5.88 -17.37 -14.90
CA LEU A 56 -5.78 -18.82 -14.69
C LEU A 56 -6.95 -19.55 -15.34
N LYS A 57 -6.75 -20.07 -16.56
CA LYS A 57 -7.59 -21.15 -17.09
C LYS A 57 -7.07 -22.46 -16.52
N GLU A 58 -7.95 -23.24 -15.89
CA GLU A 58 -7.64 -24.55 -15.33
C GLU A 58 -6.97 -25.47 -16.37
N GLU A 59 -5.77 -25.96 -16.05
CA GLU A 59 -5.02 -26.86 -16.93
C GLU A 59 -5.07 -28.34 -16.51
N ARG A 60 -5.82 -28.75 -15.46
CA ARG A 60 -5.73 -30.13 -14.92
C ARG A 60 -7.00 -30.79 -14.38
N ALA A 61 -8.20 -30.42 -14.85
CA ALA A 61 -9.32 -31.36 -14.79
C ALA A 61 -9.19 -32.35 -15.97
N ARG A 62 -9.56 -33.63 -15.79
CA ARG A 62 -9.43 -34.73 -16.78
C ARG A 62 -10.27 -34.58 -18.06
N TYR A 63 -10.61 -33.36 -18.47
CA TYR A 63 -11.27 -33.05 -19.73
C TYR A 63 -10.26 -32.31 -20.62
N GLY A 64 -9.81 -32.98 -21.68
CA GLY A 64 -8.77 -32.51 -22.59
C GLY A 64 -9.20 -31.33 -23.45
N VAL A 65 -9.29 -30.13 -22.87
CA VAL A 65 -9.49 -28.89 -23.63
C VAL A 65 -8.13 -28.25 -23.91
N ARG A 66 -7.67 -28.36 -25.16
CA ARG A 66 -6.48 -27.65 -25.66
C ARG A 66 -6.68 -26.12 -25.64
N PRO A 67 -5.59 -25.33 -25.51
CA PRO A 67 -5.66 -23.86 -25.52
C PRO A 67 -6.38 -23.31 -26.75
N LEU A 68 -7.18 -22.25 -26.57
CA LEU A 68 -7.70 -21.48 -27.69
C LEU A 68 -6.53 -20.78 -28.41
N PRO A 69 -6.41 -20.89 -29.75
CA PRO A 69 -5.39 -20.16 -30.49
C PRO A 69 -5.63 -18.64 -30.44
N ALA A 70 -4.54 -17.88 -30.65
CA ALA A 70 -4.53 -16.43 -30.86
C ALA A 70 -5.61 -15.98 -31.87
N PRO A 71 -6.06 -14.70 -31.83
CA PRO A 71 -7.13 -14.20 -32.72
C PRO A 71 -6.85 -14.54 -34.19
N VAL A 72 -7.81 -15.21 -34.83
CA VAL A 72 -7.63 -15.79 -36.17
C VAL A 72 -7.67 -14.71 -37.28
N GLN A 73 -8.35 -13.57 -37.07
CA GLN A 73 -8.28 -12.41 -37.99
C GLN A 73 -8.86 -11.12 -37.39
N VAL A 74 -8.21 -9.96 -37.58
CA VAL A 74 -8.76 -8.62 -37.29
C VAL A 74 -9.08 -7.92 -38.62
N SER A 75 -10.33 -7.48 -38.82
CA SER A 75 -10.75 -6.74 -40.03
C SER A 75 -11.64 -5.55 -39.65
N THR A 76 -11.41 -4.39 -40.25
CA THR A 76 -12.22 -3.16 -40.02
C THR A 76 -13.44 -3.05 -40.95
N ARG A 77 -13.76 -4.10 -41.73
CA ARG A 77 -14.84 -4.08 -42.73
C ARG A 77 -16.20 -4.46 -42.13
N ARG A 78 -17.31 -3.93 -42.69
CA ARG A 78 -18.71 -4.29 -42.34
C ARG A 78 -19.08 -5.75 -42.67
N SER A 79 -18.20 -6.47 -43.36
CA SER A 79 -18.34 -7.87 -43.74
C SER A 79 -16.98 -8.56 -43.64
N MET A 80 -16.95 -9.75 -43.02
CA MET A 80 -15.77 -10.59 -42.83
C MET A 80 -16.00 -11.98 -43.42
N VAL A 81 -14.94 -12.65 -43.84
CA VAL A 81 -14.96 -14.04 -44.30
C VAL A 81 -13.83 -14.77 -43.61
N LEU A 82 -14.15 -15.84 -42.88
CA LEU A 82 -13.20 -16.77 -42.28
C LEU A 82 -13.26 -18.09 -43.05
N GLU A 83 -12.12 -18.72 -43.31
CA GLU A 83 -12.07 -20.08 -43.85
C GLU A 83 -11.39 -21.02 -42.86
N PHE A 84 -11.90 -22.25 -42.75
CA PHE A 84 -11.32 -23.29 -41.90
C PHE A 84 -11.58 -24.66 -42.49
N ASP A 85 -10.68 -25.60 -42.21
CA ASP A 85 -10.86 -27.01 -42.55
C ASP A 85 -11.50 -27.72 -41.35
N ALA A 86 -12.51 -28.57 -41.60
CA ALA A 86 -13.22 -29.32 -40.55
C ALA A 86 -13.27 -30.82 -40.87
N PRO A 87 -13.18 -31.69 -39.84
CA PRO A 87 -13.41 -33.13 -39.98
C PRO A 87 -14.89 -33.45 -40.23
N ALA A 88 -15.18 -34.70 -40.61
CA ALA A 88 -16.56 -35.16 -40.84
C ALA A 88 -17.33 -35.26 -39.52
N GLY A 89 -18.55 -34.75 -39.49
CA GLY A 89 -19.43 -34.77 -38.31
C GLY A 89 -19.56 -33.43 -37.60
N LEU A 90 -19.10 -32.32 -38.18
CA LEU A 90 -19.25 -30.99 -37.59
C LEU A 90 -20.73 -30.59 -37.46
N THR A 91 -21.21 -30.45 -36.21
CA THR A 91 -22.61 -30.14 -35.89
C THR A 91 -22.86 -28.68 -35.55
N GLN A 92 -21.82 -27.92 -35.23
CA GLN A 92 -21.94 -26.53 -34.77
C GLN A 92 -20.64 -25.77 -34.93
N VAL A 93 -20.75 -24.48 -35.31
CA VAL A 93 -19.64 -23.51 -35.32
C VAL A 93 -20.02 -22.36 -34.40
N ASN A 94 -19.22 -22.14 -33.36
CA ASN A 94 -19.40 -21.01 -32.45
C ASN A 94 -18.52 -19.84 -32.88
N LEU A 95 -19.06 -18.64 -32.85
CA LEU A 95 -18.29 -17.43 -33.08
C LEU A 95 -18.57 -16.44 -31.95
N LEU A 96 -17.50 -15.95 -31.33
CA LEU A 96 -17.60 -14.78 -30.48
C LEU A 96 -17.29 -13.56 -31.32
N VAL A 97 -18.26 -12.67 -31.49
CA VAL A 97 -18.08 -11.38 -32.15
C VAL A 97 -18.01 -10.32 -31.07
N THR A 98 -16.97 -9.50 -31.05
CA THR A 98 -16.85 -8.37 -30.13
C THR A 98 -16.90 -7.08 -30.93
N THR A 99 -17.86 -6.22 -30.65
CA THR A 99 -18.10 -4.97 -31.39
C THR A 99 -17.69 -3.76 -30.57
N SER A 100 -17.29 -2.67 -31.23
CA SER A 100 -16.96 -1.39 -30.56
C SER A 100 -18.19 -0.65 -29.99
N ASN A 101 -19.40 -1.11 -30.31
CA ASN A 101 -20.67 -0.58 -29.85
C ASN A 101 -21.51 -1.74 -29.30
N SER A 102 -22.04 -1.59 -28.08
CA SER A 102 -22.89 -2.58 -27.39
C SER A 102 -24.25 -2.79 -28.06
N HIS A 103 -24.61 -1.97 -29.04
CA HIS A 103 -25.85 -2.08 -29.82
C HIS A 103 -25.66 -2.61 -31.25
N ALA A 104 -24.49 -3.15 -31.59
CA ALA A 104 -24.22 -3.66 -32.93
C ALA A 104 -24.82 -5.04 -33.15
N GLU A 105 -25.51 -5.23 -34.28
CA GLU A 105 -26.03 -6.52 -34.74
C GLU A 105 -25.00 -7.21 -35.63
N ALA A 106 -24.72 -8.49 -35.36
CA ALA A 106 -23.91 -9.34 -36.22
C ALA A 106 -24.77 -10.47 -36.81
N VAL A 107 -24.51 -10.81 -38.06
CA VAL A 107 -25.11 -11.93 -38.78
C VAL A 107 -23.99 -12.83 -39.27
N GLY A 108 -23.97 -14.09 -38.85
CA GLY A 108 -23.05 -15.11 -39.32
C GLY A 108 -23.73 -16.05 -40.30
N GLU A 109 -23.03 -16.45 -41.35
CA GLU A 109 -23.49 -17.36 -42.40
C GLU A 109 -22.38 -18.36 -42.74
N LEU A 110 -22.63 -19.66 -42.55
CA LEU A 110 -21.68 -20.75 -42.84
C LEU A 110 -21.91 -21.29 -44.26
N PHE A 111 -20.83 -21.54 -45.02
CA PHE A 111 -20.87 -22.09 -46.39
C PHE A 111 -19.76 -23.14 -46.58
N VAL A 112 -19.89 -23.98 -47.61
CA VAL A 112 -18.76 -24.74 -48.18
C VAL A 112 -17.87 -23.77 -48.96
N ALA A 113 -16.55 -23.80 -48.74
CA ALA A 113 -15.64 -22.74 -49.22
C ALA A 113 -15.60 -22.57 -50.75
N LYS A 114 -15.79 -23.64 -51.53
CA LYS A 114 -15.61 -23.64 -52.99
C LYS A 114 -16.87 -23.68 -53.87
N ALA A 115 -18.11 -23.73 -53.35
CA ALA A 115 -19.25 -23.94 -54.27
C ALA A 115 -20.68 -23.55 -53.82
N SER A 116 -20.93 -23.01 -52.63
CA SER A 116 -22.33 -22.76 -52.23
C SER A 116 -22.72 -21.28 -52.23
N ALA A 117 -23.78 -20.92 -52.96
CA ALA A 117 -24.46 -19.62 -52.85
C ALA A 117 -25.40 -19.55 -51.63
N THR A 118 -25.85 -20.71 -51.12
CA THR A 118 -26.80 -20.82 -50.00
C THR A 118 -26.06 -21.17 -48.70
N PRO A 119 -26.31 -20.47 -47.58
CA PRO A 119 -25.67 -20.79 -46.32
C PRO A 119 -26.21 -22.10 -45.73
N LEU A 120 -25.31 -22.93 -45.20
CA LEU A 120 -25.60 -24.17 -44.48
C LEU A 120 -26.21 -23.89 -43.10
N ALA A 121 -25.87 -22.75 -42.50
CA ALA A 121 -26.40 -22.27 -41.23
C ALA A 121 -26.31 -20.74 -41.19
N ARG A 122 -27.27 -20.10 -40.50
CA ARG A 122 -27.30 -18.66 -40.31
C ARG A 122 -27.70 -18.33 -38.88
N ALA A 123 -27.01 -17.38 -38.27
CA ALA A 123 -27.30 -16.90 -36.93
C ALA A 123 -27.27 -15.37 -36.90
N HIS A 124 -28.03 -14.78 -36.00
CA HIS A 124 -28.07 -13.34 -35.74
C HIS A 124 -28.03 -13.09 -34.24
N THR A 125 -27.50 -11.94 -33.83
CA THR A 125 -27.40 -11.57 -32.41
C THR A 125 -28.51 -10.62 -32.01
N GLU A 126 -29.05 -10.78 -30.81
CA GLU A 126 -29.98 -9.80 -30.21
C GLU A 126 -29.24 -8.53 -29.76
N PRO A 127 -29.83 -7.33 -29.92
CA PRO A 127 -29.24 -6.09 -29.42
C PRO A 127 -29.05 -6.11 -27.89
N ARG A 128 -27.91 -5.64 -27.38
CA ARG A 128 -27.52 -5.49 -25.94
C ARG A 128 -26.86 -6.70 -25.24
N ARG A 129 -26.64 -7.83 -25.91
CA ARG A 129 -25.76 -8.92 -25.41
C ARG A 129 -24.44 -8.92 -26.18
N GLN A 130 -23.34 -9.41 -25.57
CA GLN A 130 -22.11 -9.64 -26.33
C GLN A 130 -22.43 -10.60 -27.49
N PRO A 131 -22.12 -10.26 -28.77
CA PRO A 131 -22.65 -11.02 -29.88
C PRO A 131 -21.96 -12.39 -30.02
N HIS A 132 -22.53 -13.42 -29.39
CA HIS A 132 -22.18 -14.82 -29.62
C HIS A 132 -23.08 -15.39 -30.71
N LEU A 133 -22.48 -15.83 -31.83
CA LEU A 133 -23.19 -16.45 -32.95
C LEU A 133 -22.96 -17.96 -32.93
N VAL A 134 -24.06 -18.70 -32.94
CA VAL A 134 -24.05 -20.16 -32.97
C VAL A 134 -24.60 -20.63 -34.31
N LEU A 135 -23.73 -21.10 -35.20
CA LEU A 135 -24.11 -21.59 -36.53
C LEU A 135 -24.30 -23.11 -36.47
N GLN A 136 -25.55 -23.55 -36.48
CA GLN A 136 -25.94 -24.96 -36.44
C GLN A 136 -26.49 -25.40 -37.81
N PRO A 137 -25.72 -26.15 -38.61
CA PRO A 137 -26.24 -26.75 -39.84
C PRO A 137 -27.31 -27.81 -39.53
N ALA A 138 -28.31 -27.94 -40.42
CA ALA A 138 -29.45 -28.84 -40.23
C ALA A 138 -29.07 -30.33 -40.17
N LYS A 139 -27.89 -30.70 -40.67
CA LYS A 139 -27.28 -32.03 -40.59
C LYS A 139 -25.78 -31.89 -40.32
N PRO A 140 -25.13 -32.87 -39.67
CA PRO A 140 -23.68 -32.88 -39.50
C PRO A 140 -22.95 -32.75 -40.84
N LEU A 141 -21.94 -31.88 -40.89
CA LEU A 141 -21.23 -31.57 -42.14
C LEU A 141 -20.12 -32.59 -42.44
N PRO A 142 -19.89 -32.95 -43.72
CA PRO A 142 -18.80 -33.85 -44.10
C PRO A 142 -17.41 -33.21 -43.89
N ALA A 143 -16.34 -33.98 -43.97
CA ALA A 143 -14.98 -33.41 -43.91
C ALA A 143 -14.75 -32.49 -45.11
N GLY A 144 -14.18 -31.31 -44.89
CA GLY A 144 -13.92 -30.36 -45.97
C GLY A 144 -13.58 -28.95 -45.51
N ARG A 145 -13.35 -28.05 -46.47
CA ARG A 145 -13.10 -26.63 -46.22
C ARG A 145 -14.41 -25.84 -46.21
N TYR A 146 -14.61 -25.10 -45.13
CA TYR A 146 -15.77 -24.26 -44.90
C TYR A 146 -15.37 -22.80 -44.81
N ARG A 147 -16.33 -21.92 -45.11
CA ARG A 147 -16.18 -20.48 -44.93
C ARG A 147 -17.34 -19.91 -44.15
N VAL A 148 -17.07 -18.97 -43.25
CA VAL A 148 -18.12 -18.22 -42.53
C VAL A 148 -18.04 -16.77 -42.93
N ARG A 149 -19.15 -16.24 -43.45
CA ARG A 149 -19.32 -14.82 -43.72
C ARG A 149 -20.01 -14.16 -42.52
N ILE A 150 -19.51 -13.01 -42.09
CA ILE A 150 -20.03 -12.29 -40.93
C ILE A 150 -20.28 -10.87 -41.34
N GLY A 151 -21.54 -10.45 -41.38
CA GLY A 151 -21.95 -9.08 -41.61
C GLY A 151 -22.22 -8.38 -40.28
N VAL A 152 -21.67 -7.17 -40.08
CA VAL A 152 -21.92 -6.38 -38.88
C VAL A 152 -22.52 -5.03 -39.28
N ARG A 153 -23.70 -4.74 -38.72
CA ARG A 153 -24.41 -3.48 -39.01
C ARG A 153 -23.91 -2.39 -38.05
N LYS A 154 -23.52 -1.25 -38.63
CA LYS A 154 -23.26 0.03 -37.93
C LYS A 154 -22.06 0.05 -36.96
N SER A 155 -21.10 -0.89 -37.02
CA SER A 155 -19.88 -0.86 -36.20
C SER A 155 -18.72 -1.70 -36.74
N HIS A 156 -17.54 -1.53 -36.14
CA HIS A 156 -16.39 -2.42 -36.31
C HIS A 156 -16.51 -3.63 -35.38
N ALA A 157 -16.00 -4.78 -35.82
CA ALA A 157 -16.06 -6.02 -35.05
C ALA A 157 -14.73 -6.79 -35.11
N HIS A 158 -14.40 -7.44 -34.00
CA HIS A 158 -13.42 -8.53 -33.96
C HIS A 158 -14.18 -9.85 -33.86
N VAL A 159 -13.73 -10.87 -34.57
CA VAL A 159 -14.37 -12.18 -34.57
C VAL A 159 -13.37 -13.21 -34.10
N TRP A 160 -13.81 -14.02 -33.15
CA TRP A 160 -13.10 -15.18 -32.64
C TRP A 160 -13.88 -16.42 -33.08
N LEU A 161 -13.19 -17.40 -33.65
CA LEU A 161 -13.78 -18.72 -33.88
C LEU A 161 -13.77 -19.46 -32.53
N GLY A 162 -14.94 -19.62 -31.91
CA GLY A 162 -15.12 -20.51 -30.77
C GLY A 162 -15.15 -21.96 -31.26
N GLN A 163 -14.72 -22.90 -30.41
CA GLN A 163 -14.56 -24.32 -30.74
C GLN A 163 -15.61 -24.86 -31.73
N ALA A 164 -15.13 -25.45 -32.82
CA ALA A 164 -15.86 -26.47 -33.57
C ALA A 164 -15.94 -27.70 -32.66
N VAL A 165 -17.14 -28.15 -32.31
CA VAL A 165 -17.31 -29.28 -31.38
C VAL A 165 -17.02 -30.59 -32.13
N GLN A 166 -15.74 -30.98 -32.17
CA GLN A 166 -15.23 -32.36 -32.30
C GLN A 166 -13.72 -32.37 -32.01
N GLU A 167 -13.25 -33.39 -31.27
CA GLU A 167 -12.00 -33.42 -30.50
C GLU A 167 -10.67 -33.24 -31.29
N ASP A 168 -10.64 -33.28 -32.63
CA ASP A 168 -9.38 -33.37 -33.40
C ASP A 168 -9.20 -32.36 -34.57
N THR A 169 -9.75 -31.15 -34.48
CA THR A 169 -9.57 -30.15 -35.58
C THR A 169 -8.19 -29.46 -35.53
N LEU A 170 -7.32 -29.75 -36.50
CA LEU A 170 -5.99 -29.13 -36.63
C LEU A 170 -6.02 -27.93 -37.61
N VAL A 171 -5.79 -26.72 -37.10
CA VAL A 171 -5.69 -25.49 -37.91
C VAL A 171 -4.21 -25.20 -38.21
N ARG A 172 -3.79 -25.23 -39.49
CA ARG A 172 -2.45 -24.77 -39.91
C ARG A 172 -2.52 -23.34 -40.48
N MET A 173 -1.70 -22.43 -39.96
CA MET A 173 -1.43 -21.13 -40.59
C MET A 173 0.09 -20.87 -40.61
N GLY A 174 0.59 -20.37 -41.75
CA GLY A 174 2.01 -20.18 -42.05
C GLY A 174 2.71 -19.06 -41.27
N ASP A 175 4.01 -18.93 -41.55
CA ASP A 175 5.01 -18.18 -40.76
C ASP A 175 4.65 -16.71 -40.52
N LEU A 176 4.55 -16.33 -39.24
CA LEU A 176 4.34 -14.94 -38.83
C LEU A 176 5.21 -14.60 -37.63
N THR A 177 6.25 -13.80 -37.88
CA THR A 177 7.18 -13.30 -36.88
C THR A 177 6.65 -12.00 -36.26
N LEU A 178 6.43 -11.97 -34.95
CA LEU A 178 5.95 -10.78 -34.23
C LEU A 178 7.11 -9.93 -33.68
N ARG A 179 7.17 -8.64 -34.04
CA ARG A 179 8.06 -7.63 -33.42
C ARG A 179 7.26 -6.38 -32.99
N GLY A 180 7.38 -6.00 -31.71
CA GLY A 180 7.10 -4.65 -31.16
C GLY A 180 5.67 -4.33 -30.72
N TRP A 181 5.50 -3.69 -29.55
CA TRP A 181 4.20 -3.29 -28.97
C TRP A 181 4.03 -1.77 -28.82
N GLY A 182 2.79 -1.36 -29.06
CA GLY A 182 2.29 -0.02 -29.32
C GLY A 182 1.80 0.02 -30.77
N ILE A 183 0.50 -0.13 -31.04
CA ILE A 183 0.01 -0.03 -32.43
C ILE A 183 0.04 1.45 -32.83
N ILE A 184 1.23 1.90 -33.22
CA ILE A 184 1.42 2.83 -34.32
C ILE A 184 1.68 1.93 -35.53
N GLY A 185 0.61 1.64 -36.27
CA GLY A 185 0.74 0.88 -37.51
C GLY A 185 1.21 1.81 -38.60
N GLU A 186 2.41 1.59 -39.13
CA GLU A 186 2.82 2.14 -40.42
C GLU A 186 2.22 1.26 -41.53
N CYS A 187 1.38 1.85 -42.37
CA CYS A 187 0.83 1.18 -43.55
C CYS A 187 1.17 2.00 -44.79
N ARG A 188 1.76 1.36 -45.80
CA ARG A 188 1.86 1.93 -47.13
C ARG A 188 0.60 1.56 -47.90
N ASP A 189 -0.11 2.56 -48.39
CA ASP A 189 -1.20 2.31 -49.32
C ASP A 189 -0.66 1.80 -50.67
N ALA A 190 -1.55 1.35 -51.56
CA ALA A 190 -1.18 0.76 -52.84
C ALA A 190 -0.39 1.70 -53.77
N GLY A 191 -0.31 3.01 -53.46
CA GLY A 191 0.53 4.00 -54.14
C GLY A 191 1.86 4.29 -53.45
N GLY A 192 2.21 3.54 -52.40
CA GLY A 192 3.47 3.67 -51.66
C GLY A 192 3.49 4.77 -50.59
N LYS A 193 2.37 5.46 -50.34
CA LYS A 193 2.32 6.54 -49.35
C LYS A 193 2.11 5.97 -47.95
N VAL A 194 3.01 6.34 -47.04
CA VAL A 194 3.00 5.89 -45.64
C VAL A 194 1.93 6.64 -44.83
N ARG A 195 1.12 5.90 -44.07
CA ARG A 195 0.15 6.42 -43.09
C ARG A 195 0.35 5.77 -41.72
N PHE A 196 0.14 6.54 -40.67
CA PHE A 196 0.23 6.11 -39.27
C PHE A 196 -1.15 6.09 -38.61
N PHE A 197 -1.43 5.08 -37.78
CA PHE A 197 -2.68 4.97 -37.02
C PHE A 197 -2.43 4.72 -35.53
N THR A 198 -3.25 5.30 -34.66
CA THR A 198 -3.25 5.08 -33.19
C THR A 198 -4.58 4.49 -32.72
N ARG A 199 -4.54 3.53 -31.78
CA ARG A 199 -5.72 2.91 -31.13
C ARG A 199 -5.95 3.53 -29.76
N ALA A 200 -7.20 3.90 -29.45
CA ALA A 200 -7.63 4.23 -28.09
C ALA A 200 -8.09 2.96 -27.37
N SER A 201 -7.51 2.67 -26.21
CA SER A 201 -7.82 1.51 -25.36
C SER A 201 -9.05 1.77 -24.48
N ARG A 202 -9.93 0.76 -24.37
CA ARG A 202 -10.85 0.58 -23.23
C ARG A 202 -10.27 -0.49 -22.30
N HIS A 203 -10.64 -0.40 -21.03
CA HIS A 203 -10.03 -0.99 -19.82
C HIS A 203 -9.95 -2.52 -19.71
N ASP A 204 -10.49 -3.29 -20.65
CA ASP A 204 -10.79 -4.71 -20.38
C ASP A 204 -9.90 -5.70 -21.17
N THR A 205 -8.76 -5.27 -21.70
CA THR A 205 -7.85 -6.19 -22.40
C THR A 205 -6.68 -6.59 -21.49
N PRO A 206 -6.52 -7.87 -21.11
CA PRO A 206 -5.31 -8.32 -20.44
C PRO A 206 -4.11 -8.12 -21.37
N VAL A 207 -3.12 -7.32 -20.94
CA VAL A 207 -1.81 -7.33 -21.59
C VAL A 207 -1.10 -8.60 -21.13
N PRO A 208 -0.70 -9.50 -22.06
CA PRO A 208 0.17 -10.60 -21.70
C PRO A 208 1.47 -9.99 -21.13
N LEU A 209 1.79 -10.31 -19.88
CA LEU A 209 3.06 -9.97 -19.28
C LEU A 209 4.17 -10.76 -19.99
N GLY A 210 4.67 -10.23 -21.10
CA GLY A 210 5.82 -10.76 -21.81
C GLY A 210 7.12 -10.06 -21.39
N THR A 211 8.24 -10.60 -21.87
CA THR A 211 9.57 -9.95 -21.87
C THR A 211 9.52 -8.50 -22.39
N SER A 212 8.55 -8.14 -23.24
CA SER A 212 8.36 -6.78 -23.76
C SER A 212 7.90 -5.74 -22.73
N THR A 213 7.04 -6.10 -21.77
CA THR A 213 6.57 -5.17 -20.71
C THR A 213 7.72 -4.88 -19.74
N PHE A 214 8.45 -5.92 -19.32
CA PHE A 214 9.62 -5.75 -18.46
C PHE A 214 10.81 -5.11 -19.19
N ALA A 215 11.01 -5.39 -20.48
CA ALA A 215 11.95 -4.64 -21.30
C ALA A 215 11.56 -3.16 -21.41
N THR A 216 10.26 -2.85 -21.46
CA THR A 216 9.78 -1.46 -21.46
C THR A 216 10.05 -0.79 -20.11
N LEU A 217 9.75 -1.45 -18.99
CA LEU A 217 10.15 -0.99 -17.65
C LEU A 217 11.67 -0.77 -17.56
N ALA A 218 12.44 -1.71 -18.09
CA ALA A 218 13.90 -1.63 -18.15
C ALA A 218 14.41 -0.41 -18.91
N ASN A 219 13.86 -0.17 -20.11
CA ASN A 219 14.21 0.93 -20.99
C ASN A 219 13.79 2.29 -20.41
N LEU A 220 12.62 2.35 -19.77
CA LEU A 220 12.09 3.58 -19.16
C LEU A 220 12.70 3.89 -17.79
N ARG A 221 13.46 2.95 -17.24
CA ARG A 221 13.99 2.98 -15.89
C ARG A 221 12.91 3.08 -14.81
N VAL A 222 11.85 2.29 -14.97
CA VAL A 222 10.63 2.32 -14.16
C VAL A 222 10.55 1.11 -13.26
N ASP A 223 10.62 1.31 -11.94
CA ASP A 223 10.40 0.24 -10.97
C ASP A 223 8.91 -0.09 -10.78
N ALA A 224 8.55 -1.23 -10.21
CA ALA A 224 7.18 -1.69 -10.14
C ALA A 224 6.82 -2.36 -8.81
N GLY A 225 5.66 -2.00 -8.26
CA GLY A 225 4.91 -2.86 -7.34
C GLY A 225 4.07 -3.86 -8.13
N ALA A 226 4.00 -5.12 -7.69
CA ALA A 226 3.20 -6.15 -8.35
C ALA A 226 2.06 -6.62 -7.43
N GLY A 227 0.83 -6.20 -7.76
CA GLY A 227 -0.40 -6.70 -7.17
C GLY A 227 -0.72 -8.10 -7.68
N ILE A 228 -0.84 -9.07 -6.78
CA ILE A 228 -1.12 -10.47 -7.10
C ILE A 228 -2.17 -11.05 -6.15
N GLY A 229 -3.08 -11.83 -6.71
CA GLY A 229 -4.21 -12.40 -6.01
C GLY A 229 -5.51 -11.72 -6.38
N GLU A 230 -6.51 -11.97 -5.57
CA GLU A 230 -7.90 -11.69 -5.84
C GLU A 230 -8.38 -10.36 -5.24
N HIS A 231 -9.51 -9.91 -5.77
CA HIS A 231 -10.21 -8.69 -5.36
C HIS A 231 -11.63 -9.10 -4.97
N ASN A 232 -12.13 -8.65 -3.82
CA ASN A 232 -13.46 -9.05 -3.36
C ASN A 232 -14.53 -7.95 -3.53
N ASN A 233 -14.13 -6.70 -3.70
CA ASN A 233 -15.08 -5.61 -3.89
C ASN A 233 -15.74 -5.70 -5.29
N ALA A 234 -17.03 -6.00 -5.28
CA ALA A 234 -17.84 -6.33 -6.46
C ALA A 234 -18.15 -5.12 -7.37
N PHE A 235 -17.82 -3.89 -6.95
CA PHE A 235 -17.95 -2.71 -7.82
C PHE A 235 -16.84 -2.62 -8.87
N PHE A 236 -15.69 -3.26 -8.61
CA PHE A 236 -14.50 -3.15 -9.47
C PHE A 236 -14.14 -4.46 -10.16
N VAL A 237 -14.55 -5.61 -9.61
CA VAL A 237 -14.22 -6.91 -10.18
C VAL A 237 -15.47 -7.76 -10.38
N VAL A 238 -15.63 -8.22 -11.63
CA VAL A 238 -16.69 -9.14 -12.05
C VAL A 238 -16.07 -10.49 -12.35
N TYR A 239 -16.58 -11.53 -11.69
CA TYR A 239 -16.18 -12.90 -12.00
C TYR A 239 -17.07 -13.44 -13.12
N PRO A 240 -16.51 -14.23 -14.06
CA PRO A 240 -17.29 -14.74 -15.18
C PRO A 240 -18.49 -15.58 -14.75
N ASP A 241 -19.56 -15.60 -15.53
CA ASP A 241 -20.79 -16.37 -15.20
C ASP A 241 -20.51 -17.85 -14.93
N TRP A 242 -19.57 -18.46 -15.66
CA TRP A 242 -19.18 -19.85 -15.43
C TRP A 242 -18.64 -20.09 -14.01
N PHE A 243 -17.95 -19.10 -13.42
CA PHE A 243 -17.42 -19.22 -12.07
C PHE A 243 -18.57 -19.31 -11.07
N TRP A 244 -19.58 -18.46 -11.23
CA TRP A 244 -20.76 -18.48 -10.37
C TRP A 244 -21.65 -19.70 -10.57
N GLN A 245 -21.65 -20.28 -11.77
CA GLN A 245 -22.33 -21.55 -12.05
C GLN A 245 -21.63 -22.73 -11.35
N MET A 246 -20.30 -22.74 -11.33
CA MET A 246 -19.52 -23.83 -10.71
C MET A 246 -19.32 -23.66 -9.20
N HIS A 247 -19.24 -22.43 -8.73
CA HIS A 247 -18.93 -22.08 -7.34
C HIS A 247 -19.93 -21.07 -6.76
N PRO A 248 -21.25 -21.37 -6.80
CA PRO A 248 -22.27 -20.48 -6.23
C PRO A 248 -22.08 -20.24 -4.73
N GLN A 249 -21.42 -21.17 -4.02
CA GLN A 249 -21.06 -21.05 -2.62
C GLN A 249 -20.04 -19.94 -2.34
N ALA A 250 -19.27 -19.46 -3.33
CA ALA A 250 -18.26 -18.41 -3.11
C ALA A 250 -18.88 -17.01 -2.87
N ALA A 251 -20.19 -16.86 -3.11
CA ALA A 251 -20.91 -15.61 -2.94
C ALA A 251 -21.33 -15.40 -1.48
N MET A 252 -20.95 -14.27 -0.88
CA MET A 252 -21.32 -13.91 0.50
C MET A 252 -22.84 -13.94 0.69
N ARG A 253 -23.26 -14.35 1.89
CA ARG A 253 -24.66 -14.36 2.28
C ARG A 253 -24.96 -13.43 3.44
N ASP A 254 -26.15 -12.84 3.41
CA ASP A 254 -26.70 -12.10 4.55
C ASP A 254 -27.24 -13.05 5.63
N ARG A 255 -27.73 -12.49 6.74
CA ARG A 255 -28.26 -13.25 7.89
C ARG A 255 -29.44 -14.16 7.53
N ASP A 256 -30.19 -13.81 6.48
CA ASP A 256 -31.35 -14.56 6.01
C ASP A 256 -30.95 -15.63 4.97
N GLY A 257 -29.67 -15.71 4.62
CA GLY A 257 -29.11 -16.67 3.68
C GLY A 257 -29.17 -16.24 2.21
N ASN A 258 -29.55 -14.99 1.93
CA ASN A 258 -29.60 -14.45 0.57
C ASN A 258 -28.22 -14.04 0.07
N ILE A 259 -27.97 -14.19 -1.22
CA ILE A 259 -26.73 -13.73 -1.86
C ILE A 259 -26.69 -12.21 -1.85
N ILE A 260 -25.62 -11.63 -1.32
CA ILE A 260 -25.39 -10.19 -1.34
C ILE A 260 -24.84 -9.80 -2.71
N ARG A 261 -25.40 -8.75 -3.33
CA ARG A 261 -25.02 -8.31 -4.69
C ARG A 261 -24.79 -6.80 -4.76
N ALA A 262 -23.83 -6.41 -5.60
CA ALA A 262 -23.66 -5.05 -6.10
C ALA A 262 -24.24 -4.97 -7.52
N GLY A 263 -25.50 -4.54 -7.63
CA GLY A 263 -26.26 -4.68 -8.88
C GLY A 263 -26.48 -6.16 -9.20
N GLU A 264 -26.03 -6.62 -10.37
CA GLU A 264 -26.12 -8.03 -10.76
C GLU A 264 -24.93 -8.87 -10.24
N ASN A 265 -23.82 -8.24 -9.85
CA ASN A 265 -22.58 -8.92 -9.49
C ASN A 265 -22.60 -9.41 -8.03
N PRO A 266 -22.43 -10.72 -7.75
CA PRO A 266 -22.34 -11.23 -6.38
C PRO A 266 -21.10 -10.73 -5.64
N TRP A 267 -21.23 -10.50 -4.33
CA TRP A 267 -20.11 -10.17 -3.47
C TRP A 267 -19.32 -11.42 -3.10
N ILE A 268 -18.00 -11.36 -3.18
CA ILE A 268 -17.13 -12.51 -2.95
C ILE A 268 -16.70 -12.62 -1.50
N ALA A 269 -16.73 -13.84 -0.98
CA ALA A 269 -16.32 -14.12 0.37
C ALA A 269 -14.80 -14.22 0.57
N PHE A 270 -14.36 -13.90 1.79
CA PHE A 270 -12.96 -13.82 2.18
C PHE A 270 -12.30 -15.19 2.40
N ASP A 271 -13.02 -16.08 3.07
CA ASP A 271 -12.59 -17.40 3.51
C ASP A 271 -13.19 -18.50 2.61
N ASP A 272 -13.41 -18.19 1.33
CA ASP A 272 -13.81 -19.20 0.36
C ASP A 272 -12.62 -20.11 -0.01
N PRO A 273 -12.75 -21.45 0.14
CA PRO A 273 -11.65 -22.37 -0.13
C PRO A 273 -11.23 -22.42 -1.60
N VAL A 274 -12.18 -22.26 -2.54
CA VAL A 274 -11.89 -22.32 -3.98
C VAL A 274 -11.08 -21.11 -4.40
N LEU A 275 -11.48 -19.92 -3.97
CA LEU A 275 -10.75 -18.69 -4.26
C LEU A 275 -9.38 -18.63 -3.59
N THR A 276 -9.30 -19.12 -2.35
CA THR A 276 -8.02 -19.23 -1.64
C THR A 276 -7.06 -20.12 -2.42
N ASP A 277 -7.48 -21.33 -2.79
CA ASP A 277 -6.63 -22.25 -3.57
C ASP A 277 -6.25 -21.66 -4.95
N ALA A 278 -7.20 -21.05 -5.66
CA ALA A 278 -6.93 -20.40 -6.95
C ALA A 278 -5.89 -19.28 -6.82
N THR A 279 -5.96 -18.48 -5.76
CA THR A 279 -5.00 -17.41 -5.47
C THR A 279 -3.61 -17.97 -5.17
N LEU A 280 -3.52 -18.99 -4.31
CA LEU A 280 -2.25 -19.64 -3.99
C LEU A 280 -1.63 -20.32 -5.22
N ARG A 281 -2.44 -20.88 -6.13
CA ARG A 281 -2.00 -21.37 -7.45
C ARG A 281 -1.46 -20.23 -8.32
N GLN A 282 -2.17 -19.11 -8.41
CA GLN A 282 -1.73 -17.93 -9.18
C GLN A 282 -0.36 -17.45 -8.73
N MET A 283 -0.16 -17.36 -7.42
CA MET A 283 1.12 -16.99 -6.83
C MET A 283 2.23 -17.97 -7.23
N ARG A 284 1.98 -19.29 -7.12
CA ARG A 284 2.96 -20.33 -7.50
C ARG A 284 3.40 -20.22 -8.95
N GLU A 285 2.49 -19.85 -9.86
CA GLU A 285 2.78 -19.76 -11.29
C GLU A 285 3.44 -18.41 -11.66
N THR A 286 2.99 -17.32 -11.05
CA THR A 286 3.37 -15.96 -11.46
C THR A 286 4.64 -15.47 -10.77
N VAL A 287 4.80 -15.72 -9.47
CA VAL A 287 5.93 -15.18 -8.69
C VAL A 287 7.28 -15.66 -9.21
N PRO A 288 7.50 -16.95 -9.57
CA PRO A 288 8.78 -17.40 -10.10
C PRO A 288 9.21 -16.70 -11.40
N LEU A 289 8.26 -16.31 -12.25
CA LEU A 289 8.52 -15.59 -13.50
C LEU A 289 8.96 -14.14 -13.24
N LEU A 290 8.32 -13.51 -12.25
CA LEU A 290 8.47 -12.09 -11.97
C LEU A 290 9.57 -11.77 -10.97
N ARG A 291 9.89 -12.67 -10.04
CA ARG A 291 10.97 -12.45 -9.05
C ARG A 291 12.35 -12.28 -9.68
N GLN A 292 12.54 -12.74 -10.92
CA GLN A 292 13.78 -12.52 -11.68
C GLN A 292 13.92 -11.09 -12.22
N GLN A 293 12.83 -10.32 -12.23
CA GLN A 293 12.81 -8.95 -12.74
C GLN A 293 13.32 -7.98 -11.67
N LYS A 294 14.50 -7.40 -11.90
CA LYS A 294 15.15 -6.44 -10.96
C LYS A 294 14.30 -5.21 -10.65
N ARG A 295 13.35 -4.87 -11.53
CA ARG A 295 12.48 -3.70 -11.41
C ARG A 295 11.21 -3.95 -10.63
N VAL A 296 10.81 -5.21 -10.43
CA VAL A 296 9.77 -5.51 -9.44
C VAL A 296 10.42 -5.30 -8.07
N ARG A 297 9.90 -4.37 -7.26
CA ARG A 297 10.49 -4.02 -5.97
C ARG A 297 9.78 -4.68 -4.81
N TYR A 298 8.47 -4.94 -4.96
CA TYR A 298 7.65 -5.51 -3.90
C TYR A 298 6.36 -6.13 -4.44
N TRP A 299 5.71 -6.91 -3.58
CA TRP A 299 4.42 -7.55 -3.80
C TRP A 299 3.32 -6.79 -3.06
N VAL A 300 2.13 -6.70 -3.67
CA VAL A 300 0.90 -6.25 -3.02
C VAL A 300 -0.10 -7.39 -3.07
N ILE A 301 -0.72 -7.71 -1.95
CA ILE A 301 -1.66 -8.84 -1.87
C ILE A 301 -3.04 -8.40 -2.35
N GLY A 302 -3.46 -8.90 -3.52
CA GLY A 302 -4.79 -8.64 -4.09
C GLY A 302 -5.02 -7.18 -4.51
N GLY A 303 -6.28 -6.75 -4.43
CA GLY A 303 -6.72 -5.37 -4.67
C GLY A 303 -7.60 -4.82 -3.54
N GLU A 304 -8.52 -3.89 -3.83
CA GLU A 304 -9.36 -3.31 -2.79
C GLU A 304 -10.24 -4.37 -2.10
N GLN A 305 -10.14 -4.44 -0.77
CA GLN A 305 -10.90 -5.38 0.04
C GLN A 305 -11.89 -4.65 0.96
N GLY A 306 -13.08 -5.20 1.15
CA GLY A 306 -14.06 -4.68 2.10
C GLY A 306 -15.29 -5.58 2.22
N TYR A 307 -16.06 -5.40 3.28
CA TYR A 307 -17.36 -6.06 3.40
C TYR A 307 -18.46 -5.22 2.74
N PRO A 308 -19.55 -5.87 2.27
CA PRO A 308 -20.62 -5.20 1.55
C PRO A 308 -21.30 -4.07 2.35
N ASP A 309 -21.39 -4.21 3.67
CA ASP A 309 -22.03 -3.23 4.56
C ASP A 309 -21.30 -1.89 4.68
N TYR A 310 -20.01 -1.82 4.29
CA TYR A 310 -19.32 -0.54 4.08
C TYR A 310 -20.00 0.31 2.99
N PHE A 311 -20.58 -0.35 1.98
CA PHE A 311 -21.24 0.29 0.83
C PHE A 311 -22.77 0.40 1.01
N GLY A 312 -23.27 0.19 2.22
CA GLY A 312 -24.71 0.23 2.54
C GLY A 312 -25.49 -0.97 1.99
N LEU A 313 -24.83 -2.09 1.72
CA LEU A 313 -25.46 -3.38 1.46
C LEU A 313 -25.65 -4.17 2.78
N PRO A 314 -26.37 -5.30 2.79
CA PRO A 314 -26.52 -6.12 4.00
C PRO A 314 -25.18 -6.58 4.59
N GLU A 315 -25.16 -6.82 5.90
CA GLU A 315 -24.01 -7.40 6.58
C GLU A 315 -23.80 -8.85 6.13
N GLY A 316 -22.55 -9.19 5.80
CA GLY A 316 -22.08 -10.55 5.50
C GLY A 316 -20.74 -10.80 6.20
N ASP A 317 -20.23 -12.02 6.24
CA ASP A 317 -20.66 -13.22 5.50
C ASP A 317 -21.26 -14.28 6.44
N PHE A 318 -22.50 -14.70 6.21
CA PHE A 318 -23.21 -15.69 7.03
C PHE A 318 -23.35 -17.06 6.33
N ARG A 319 -22.52 -17.35 5.34
CA ARG A 319 -22.43 -18.69 4.74
C ARG A 319 -22.05 -19.77 5.78
N PRO A 320 -22.45 -21.04 5.56
CA PRO A 320 -22.05 -22.16 6.42
C PRO A 320 -20.54 -22.24 6.69
N GLU A 321 -19.72 -21.98 5.67
CA GLU A 321 -18.26 -22.00 5.74
C GLU A 321 -17.72 -20.92 6.68
N SER A 322 -18.22 -19.69 6.58
CA SER A 322 -17.80 -18.59 7.45
C SER A 322 -18.30 -18.76 8.88
N LEU A 323 -19.50 -19.35 9.07
CA LEU A 323 -19.97 -19.74 10.40
C LEU A 323 -19.13 -20.86 11.01
N ALA A 324 -18.65 -21.82 10.20
CA ALA A 324 -17.73 -22.85 10.68
C ALA A 324 -16.38 -22.25 11.11
N HIS A 325 -15.87 -21.30 10.32
CA HIS A 325 -14.68 -20.52 10.66
C HIS A 325 -14.88 -19.72 11.96
N TYR A 326 -16.02 -19.03 12.12
CA TYR A 326 -16.35 -18.31 13.35
C TYR A 326 -16.32 -19.21 14.59
N ARG A 327 -16.94 -20.40 14.51
CA ARG A 327 -16.90 -21.37 15.62
C ARG A 327 -15.47 -21.84 15.92
N ALA A 328 -14.67 -22.10 14.88
CA ALA A 328 -13.26 -22.46 15.05
C ALA A 328 -12.47 -21.32 15.72
N TRP A 329 -12.71 -20.08 15.30
CA TRP A 329 -12.09 -18.89 15.87
C TRP A 329 -12.49 -18.71 17.34
N CYS A 330 -13.77 -18.92 17.68
CA CYS A 330 -14.26 -18.89 19.06
C CYS A 330 -13.53 -19.91 19.94
N ARG A 331 -13.42 -21.17 19.50
CA ARG A 331 -12.68 -22.22 20.22
C ARG A 331 -11.20 -21.88 20.40
N GLN A 332 -10.56 -21.33 19.36
CA GLN A 332 -9.15 -20.90 19.41
C GLN A 332 -8.91 -19.78 20.44
N HIS A 333 -9.92 -18.94 20.71
CA HIS A 333 -9.84 -17.82 21.64
C HIS A 333 -10.52 -18.07 22.99
N GLY A 334 -11.07 -19.27 23.23
CA GLY A 334 -11.81 -19.58 24.45
C GLY A 334 -13.11 -18.79 24.62
N LEU A 335 -13.76 -18.42 23.51
CA LEU A 335 -15.00 -17.64 23.47
C LEU A 335 -16.22 -18.53 23.21
N PRO A 336 -17.43 -18.14 23.66
CA PRO A 336 -18.66 -18.87 23.37
C PRO A 336 -19.01 -18.81 21.87
N GLU A 337 -19.47 -19.92 21.29
CA GLU A 337 -19.81 -19.99 19.85
C GLU A 337 -21.09 -19.20 19.47
N ASN A 338 -21.91 -18.82 20.45
CA ASN A 338 -23.12 -18.01 20.30
C ASN A 338 -22.92 -16.56 20.76
N GLY A 339 -21.73 -16.01 20.51
CA GLY A 339 -21.37 -14.64 20.90
C GLY A 339 -22.22 -13.54 20.28
N ASP A 340 -22.06 -12.33 20.82
CA ASP A 340 -22.82 -11.15 20.40
C ASP A 340 -22.27 -10.49 19.12
N VAL A 341 -22.85 -9.34 18.77
CA VAL A 341 -22.42 -8.55 17.59
C VAL A 341 -20.98 -8.05 17.75
N ALA A 342 -20.51 -7.72 18.95
CA ALA A 342 -19.14 -7.25 19.15
C ALA A 342 -18.13 -8.37 18.88
N GLN A 343 -18.45 -9.60 19.30
CA GLN A 343 -17.67 -10.78 19.00
C GLN A 343 -17.65 -11.08 17.50
N TRP A 344 -18.80 -11.02 16.82
CA TRP A 344 -18.88 -11.18 15.36
C TRP A 344 -18.02 -10.18 14.60
N ARG A 345 -18.07 -8.90 15.01
CA ARG A 345 -17.25 -7.82 14.43
C ARG A 345 -15.74 -8.06 14.63
N ARG A 346 -15.33 -8.57 15.79
CA ARG A 346 -13.93 -8.96 16.05
C ARG A 346 -13.50 -10.13 15.16
N PHE A 347 -14.37 -11.12 14.96
CA PHE A 347 -14.12 -12.20 14.03
C PHE A 347 -13.92 -11.68 12.59
N ARG A 348 -14.77 -10.77 12.11
CA ARG A 348 -14.65 -10.19 10.76
C ARG A 348 -13.29 -9.51 10.52
N GLU A 349 -12.75 -8.82 11.53
CA GLU A 349 -11.40 -8.25 11.50
C GLU A 349 -10.31 -9.36 11.46
N ALA A 350 -10.49 -10.42 12.24
CA ALA A 350 -9.57 -11.56 12.27
C ALA A 350 -9.52 -12.30 10.92
N VAL A 351 -10.67 -12.57 10.29
CA VAL A 351 -10.73 -13.23 8.97
C VAL A 351 -9.89 -12.49 7.93
N MET A 352 -9.98 -11.16 7.90
CA MET A 352 -9.18 -10.34 6.98
C MET A 352 -7.68 -10.49 7.26
N THR A 353 -7.30 -10.39 8.53
CA THR A 353 -5.91 -10.50 8.98
C THR A 353 -5.33 -11.88 8.65
N GLU A 354 -6.05 -12.95 8.97
CA GLU A 354 -5.63 -14.33 8.75
C GLU A 354 -5.44 -14.65 7.27
N ARG A 355 -6.34 -14.14 6.41
CA ARG A 355 -6.19 -14.25 4.95
C ARG A 355 -4.91 -13.59 4.45
N PHE A 356 -4.64 -12.35 4.86
CA PHE A 356 -3.40 -11.68 4.47
C PHE A 356 -2.16 -12.37 5.03
N ALA A 357 -2.22 -12.87 6.27
CA ALA A 357 -1.12 -13.64 6.86
C ALA A 357 -0.82 -14.91 6.07
N LEU A 358 -1.83 -15.67 5.65
CA LEU A 358 -1.69 -16.85 4.79
C LEU A 358 -1.00 -16.51 3.47
N TYR A 359 -1.44 -15.43 2.81
CA TYR A 359 -0.88 -14.99 1.53
C TYR A 359 0.54 -14.45 1.66
N THR A 360 0.85 -13.70 2.72
CA THR A 360 2.22 -13.26 3.02
C THR A 360 3.15 -14.45 3.21
N ALA A 361 2.76 -15.43 4.03
CA ALA A 361 3.58 -16.61 4.28
C ALA A 361 3.84 -17.39 2.98
N HIS A 362 2.84 -17.53 2.11
CA HIS A 362 2.99 -18.22 0.82
C HIS A 362 3.88 -17.45 -0.17
N LEU A 363 3.67 -16.13 -0.31
CA LEU A 363 4.53 -15.28 -1.13
C LEU A 363 5.98 -15.32 -0.67
N ARG A 364 6.22 -15.35 0.65
CA ARG A 364 7.58 -15.44 1.21
C ARG A 364 8.29 -16.74 0.85
N GLN A 365 7.57 -17.85 0.78
CA GLN A 365 8.12 -19.13 0.33
C GLN A 365 8.54 -19.08 -1.15
N LEU A 366 7.84 -18.29 -1.96
CA LEU A 366 8.10 -18.13 -3.39
C LEU A 366 9.17 -17.07 -3.70
N ASP A 367 9.21 -15.99 -2.91
CA ASP A 367 10.19 -14.91 -3.00
C ASP A 367 10.53 -14.34 -1.61
N ALA A 368 11.62 -14.85 -1.03
CA ALA A 368 12.11 -14.42 0.26
C ALA A 368 12.77 -13.02 0.27
N THR A 369 12.99 -12.42 -0.90
CA THR A 369 13.88 -11.24 -1.04
C THR A 369 13.14 -9.91 -1.12
N ARG A 370 11.85 -9.93 -1.46
CA ARG A 370 11.05 -8.71 -1.66
C ARG A 370 10.00 -8.53 -0.57
N PRO A 371 9.70 -7.30 -0.18
CA PRO A 371 8.64 -7.06 0.77
C PRO A 371 7.25 -7.29 0.18
N VAL A 372 6.30 -7.59 1.07
CA VAL A 372 4.89 -7.88 0.80
C VAL A 372 4.04 -6.85 1.54
N PHE A 373 3.13 -6.19 0.82
CA PHE A 373 2.29 -5.12 1.33
C PHE A 373 0.81 -5.48 1.26
N ILE A 374 0.04 -5.00 2.25
CA ILE A 374 -1.42 -5.13 2.30
C ILE A 374 -2.04 -3.87 1.70
N PRO A 375 -2.93 -4.00 0.69
CA PRO A 375 -3.65 -2.86 0.14
C PRO A 375 -4.67 -2.33 1.14
N THR A 376 -4.75 -1.00 1.23
CA THR A 376 -5.61 -0.30 2.18
C THR A 376 -6.33 0.84 1.47
N HIS A 377 -7.65 0.78 1.42
CA HIS A 377 -8.51 1.67 0.63
C HIS A 377 -9.68 2.14 1.46
N GLY A 378 -10.28 3.28 1.11
CA GLY A 378 -11.47 3.82 1.78
C GLY A 378 -11.18 4.67 3.02
N ASN A 379 -12.23 4.99 3.79
CA ASN A 379 -12.12 5.79 5.02
C ASN A 379 -12.57 4.97 6.24
N PRO A 380 -11.64 4.54 7.13
CA PRO A 380 -11.99 3.84 8.37
C PRO A 380 -12.31 4.78 9.55
N PHE A 381 -12.17 6.10 9.38
CA PHE A 381 -12.25 7.14 10.43
C PHE A 381 -13.64 7.74 10.59
N ALA A 382 -14.67 6.91 10.41
CA ALA A 382 -16.05 7.33 10.46
C ALA A 382 -16.92 6.19 10.97
N LEU A 383 -17.84 6.48 11.89
CA LEU A 383 -18.83 5.52 12.39
C LEU A 383 -18.13 4.19 12.78
N ASP A 384 -18.68 3.06 12.36
CA ASP A 384 -18.12 1.71 12.50
C ASP A 384 -17.38 1.23 11.22
N PHE A 385 -16.92 2.15 10.36
CA PHE A 385 -16.34 1.81 9.06
C PHE A 385 -15.09 0.94 9.16
N ARG A 386 -14.27 1.10 10.20
CA ARG A 386 -13.14 0.20 10.48
C ARG A 386 -13.53 -1.27 10.37
N VAL A 387 -14.60 -1.68 11.04
CA VAL A 387 -15.04 -3.09 11.08
C VAL A 387 -15.62 -3.50 9.73
N LYS A 388 -16.43 -2.62 9.11
CA LYS A 388 -17.02 -2.85 7.79
C LYS A 388 -15.97 -2.97 6.68
N MET A 389 -14.79 -2.41 6.89
CA MET A 389 -13.66 -2.55 5.97
C MET A 389 -12.75 -3.72 6.35
N GLY A 390 -12.94 -4.35 7.51
CA GLY A 390 -12.00 -5.34 8.04
C GLY A 390 -10.63 -4.73 8.27
N TYR A 391 -10.56 -3.58 8.92
CA TYR A 391 -9.37 -2.73 8.99
C TYR A 391 -8.70 -2.67 10.38
N PRO A 392 -8.35 -3.81 11.03
CA PRO A 392 -7.61 -3.80 12.29
C PRO A 392 -6.14 -3.46 12.02
N LEU A 393 -5.80 -2.18 11.91
CA LEU A 393 -4.45 -1.72 11.51
C LEU A 393 -3.32 -2.41 12.28
N THR A 394 -3.46 -2.57 13.60
CA THR A 394 -2.48 -3.27 14.44
C THR A 394 -2.21 -4.69 13.95
N ASP A 395 -3.26 -5.47 13.75
CA ASP A 395 -3.14 -6.87 13.33
C ASP A 395 -2.63 -6.96 11.88
N LEU A 396 -3.08 -6.06 11.01
CA LEU A 396 -2.61 -5.97 9.61
C LEU A 396 -1.12 -5.60 9.52
N ALA A 397 -0.61 -4.70 10.37
CA ALA A 397 0.82 -4.37 10.46
C ALA A 397 1.66 -5.61 10.87
N GLY A 398 1.05 -6.54 11.58
CA GLY A 398 1.61 -7.83 11.95
C GLY A 398 1.56 -8.87 10.83
N ALA A 399 0.54 -8.82 9.96
CA ALA A 399 0.30 -9.82 8.91
C ALA A 399 1.20 -9.69 7.66
N ALA A 400 1.83 -8.54 7.44
CA ALA A 400 2.72 -8.28 6.30
C ALA A 400 3.89 -7.34 6.66
N ASP A 401 4.75 -7.03 5.67
CA ASP A 401 5.91 -6.17 5.89
C ASP A 401 5.54 -4.68 6.00
N GLY A 402 4.34 -4.33 5.55
CA GLY A 402 3.87 -2.96 5.48
C GLY A 402 2.52 -2.78 4.81
N PHE A 403 2.18 -1.52 4.57
CA PHE A 403 0.93 -1.12 3.94
C PHE A 403 1.15 -0.54 2.55
N GLU A 404 0.19 -0.81 1.68
CA GLU A 404 0.00 -0.09 0.43
C GLU A 404 -1.25 0.79 0.57
N ALA A 405 -1.04 2.10 0.61
CA ALA A 405 -2.02 3.13 0.89
C ALA A 405 -2.68 3.67 -0.39
N GLY A 406 -4.00 3.52 -0.47
CA GLY A 406 -4.84 4.15 -1.49
C GLY A 406 -6.01 4.93 -0.89
N PRO A 407 -5.80 5.88 0.05
CA PRO A 407 -6.89 6.71 0.54
C PRO A 407 -7.44 7.60 -0.57
N ILE A 408 -8.75 7.84 -0.52
CA ILE A 408 -9.48 8.68 -1.48
C ILE A 408 -9.97 9.94 -0.76
N SER A 409 -9.23 11.04 -0.88
CA SER A 409 -9.69 12.34 -0.34
C SER A 409 -10.68 13.03 -1.28
N ILE A 410 -11.46 13.98 -0.76
CA ILE A 410 -12.42 14.77 -1.54
C ILE A 410 -12.02 16.25 -1.52
N ASP A 411 -12.04 16.89 -2.68
CA ASP A 411 -11.77 18.33 -2.87
C ASP A 411 -10.46 18.78 -2.17
N ASP A 412 -10.58 19.66 -1.17
CA ASP A 412 -9.49 20.23 -0.39
C ASP A 412 -9.04 19.37 0.80
N ASP A 413 -9.62 18.18 0.96
CA ASP A 413 -9.33 17.21 2.02
C ASP A 413 -9.46 17.84 3.41
N ALA A 414 -10.65 18.38 3.67
CA ALA A 414 -11.02 19.00 4.94
C ALA A 414 -10.90 18.03 6.14
N GLU A 415 -11.15 16.73 5.94
CA GLU A 415 -10.93 15.69 6.97
C GLU A 415 -9.44 15.37 7.16
N ARG A 416 -8.58 15.76 6.19
CA ARG A 416 -7.16 15.36 6.13
C ARG A 416 -6.98 13.86 5.96
N LEU A 417 -7.88 13.20 5.24
CA LEU A 417 -7.95 11.74 5.12
C LEU A 417 -6.65 11.14 4.59
N HIS A 418 -5.99 11.79 3.61
CA HIS A 418 -4.67 11.35 3.13
C HIS A 418 -3.65 11.33 4.26
N ARG A 419 -3.49 12.47 4.93
CA ARG A 419 -2.51 12.63 6.00
C ARG A 419 -2.84 11.73 7.18
N LEU A 420 -4.10 11.63 7.57
CA LEU A 420 -4.58 10.78 8.68
C LEU A 420 -4.28 9.31 8.43
N THR A 421 -4.57 8.80 7.22
CA THR A 421 -4.26 7.42 6.82
C THR A 421 -2.77 7.13 6.87
N LEU A 422 -1.97 8.00 6.25
CA LEU A 422 -0.53 7.80 6.16
C LEU A 422 0.15 7.93 7.52
N ASP A 423 -0.29 8.84 8.37
CA ASP A 423 0.24 8.99 9.73
C ASP A 423 -0.03 7.72 10.56
N MET A 424 -1.26 7.19 10.53
CA MET A 424 -1.60 5.94 11.20
C MET A 424 -0.74 4.76 10.73
N GLN A 425 -0.62 4.55 9.42
CA GLN A 425 0.12 3.41 8.89
C GLN A 425 1.62 3.52 9.14
N THR A 426 2.20 4.72 8.97
CA THR A 426 3.63 4.93 9.20
C THR A 426 3.97 4.82 10.67
N SER A 427 3.04 5.14 11.59
CA SER A 427 3.29 5.09 13.04
C SER A 427 3.78 3.72 13.57
N PHE A 428 3.43 2.63 12.89
CA PHE A 428 3.86 1.28 13.27
C PHE A 428 5.35 1.02 13.04
N GLY A 429 6.11 1.90 12.36
CA GLY A 429 7.49 1.57 12.03
C GLY A 429 7.63 0.51 10.94
N VAL A 430 6.55 0.23 10.19
CA VAL A 430 6.56 -0.63 9.00
C VAL A 430 6.73 0.22 7.73
N MET A 431 7.06 -0.43 6.61
CA MET A 431 7.12 0.30 5.34
C MET A 431 5.72 0.69 4.88
N VAL A 432 5.60 1.86 4.27
CA VAL A 432 4.37 2.30 3.60
C VAL A 432 4.71 2.73 2.19
N VAL A 433 3.94 2.21 1.24
CA VAL A 433 3.92 2.66 -0.15
C VAL A 433 2.54 3.24 -0.42
N ALA A 434 2.44 4.25 -1.28
CA ALA A 434 1.17 4.88 -1.66
C ALA A 434 1.11 5.04 -3.19
N PRO A 435 1.08 3.93 -3.97
CA PRO A 435 1.17 3.96 -5.42
C PRO A 435 -0.09 4.52 -6.11
N ARG A 436 -1.19 4.69 -5.36
CA ARG A 436 -2.51 5.08 -5.88
C ARG A 436 -3.24 6.07 -4.98
N LEU A 437 -2.54 7.13 -4.55
CA LEU A 437 -3.20 8.27 -3.91
C LEU A 437 -4.29 8.82 -4.84
N ALA A 438 -5.48 9.04 -4.32
CA ALA A 438 -6.63 9.47 -5.09
C ALA A 438 -7.26 10.71 -4.47
N ASN A 439 -7.62 11.69 -5.29
CA ASN A 439 -8.42 12.81 -4.83
C ASN A 439 -9.56 13.06 -5.82
N LYS A 440 -10.80 13.00 -5.30
CA LYS A 440 -12.02 13.23 -6.07
C LYS A 440 -12.41 14.70 -5.96
N GLN A 441 -12.30 15.43 -7.07
CA GLN A 441 -12.85 16.77 -7.22
C GLN A 441 -14.33 16.62 -7.60
N LEU A 442 -15.25 17.12 -6.77
CA LEU A 442 -16.68 16.95 -7.01
C LEU A 442 -17.11 17.65 -8.31
N ASP A 443 -17.74 16.89 -9.20
CA ASP A 443 -18.33 17.39 -10.45
C ASP A 443 -19.53 16.52 -10.81
N SER A 444 -20.75 17.04 -10.61
CA SER A 444 -21.99 16.32 -10.89
C SER A 444 -22.18 15.99 -12.38
N ARG A 445 -21.39 16.60 -13.28
CA ARG A 445 -21.41 16.32 -14.73
C ARG A 445 -20.43 15.23 -15.13
N ALA A 446 -19.48 14.88 -14.26
CA ALA A 446 -18.52 13.81 -14.51
C ALA A 446 -19.13 12.44 -14.17
N GLN A 447 -18.67 11.39 -14.85
CA GLN A 447 -19.01 10.01 -14.47
C GLN A 447 -18.65 9.76 -13.00
N GLY A 448 -19.55 9.11 -12.25
CA GLY A 448 -19.33 8.82 -10.82
C GLY A 448 -19.31 10.05 -9.90
N GLY A 449 -19.69 11.22 -10.41
CA GLY A 449 -19.86 12.44 -9.62
C GLY A 449 -18.56 13.18 -9.28
N GLY A 450 -17.44 12.85 -9.94
CA GLY A 450 -16.19 13.56 -9.71
C GLY A 450 -15.11 13.32 -10.75
N ARG A 451 -14.16 14.25 -10.78
CA ARG A 451 -12.94 14.21 -11.59
C ARG A 451 -11.74 13.93 -10.70
N SER A 452 -10.65 13.55 -11.35
CA SER A 452 -9.32 13.45 -10.74
C SER A 452 -8.80 14.80 -10.25
N PHE A 453 -7.60 14.76 -9.68
CA PHE A 453 -6.88 15.85 -9.05
C PHE A 453 -7.00 17.22 -9.73
N SER A 454 -7.08 18.26 -8.91
CA SER A 454 -6.65 19.62 -9.25
C SER A 454 -5.11 19.76 -9.10
N PRO A 455 -4.47 20.76 -9.72
CA PRO A 455 -3.04 21.02 -9.52
C PRO A 455 -2.62 21.15 -8.05
N ALA A 456 -3.46 21.79 -7.23
CA ALA A 456 -3.21 22.00 -5.81
C ALA A 456 -3.34 20.69 -4.99
N SER A 457 -4.39 19.90 -5.22
CA SER A 457 -4.59 18.63 -4.52
C SER A 457 -3.52 17.59 -4.87
N ALA A 458 -3.07 17.53 -6.13
CA ALA A 458 -1.96 16.65 -6.54
C ALA A 458 -0.66 17.01 -5.81
N ARG A 459 -0.33 18.31 -5.76
CA ARG A 459 0.84 18.81 -5.03
C ARG A 459 0.77 18.47 -3.56
N ARG A 460 -0.37 18.74 -2.92
CA ARG A 460 -0.61 18.46 -1.50
C ARG A 460 -0.41 16.98 -1.20
N ALA A 461 -1.10 16.09 -1.91
CA ALA A 461 -1.06 14.65 -1.67
C ALA A 461 0.37 14.07 -1.77
N VAL A 462 1.14 14.49 -2.78
CA VAL A 462 2.53 14.02 -2.97
C VAL A 462 3.44 14.49 -1.85
N TYR A 463 3.38 15.77 -1.47
CA TYR A 463 4.24 16.32 -0.41
C TYR A 463 3.82 15.89 1.00
N GLU A 464 2.54 15.60 1.24
CA GLU A 464 2.08 14.93 2.47
C GLU A 464 2.69 13.54 2.58
N ALA A 465 2.63 12.73 1.52
CA ALA A 465 3.22 11.41 1.50
C ALA A 465 4.75 11.45 1.69
N LEU A 466 5.42 12.41 1.04
CA LEU A 466 6.84 12.65 1.25
C LEU A 466 7.16 12.94 2.72
N GLY A 467 6.44 13.89 3.32
CA GLY A 467 6.66 14.31 4.70
C GLY A 467 6.31 13.24 5.74
N MET A 468 5.47 12.27 5.38
CA MET A 468 5.18 11.08 6.20
C MET A 468 6.24 9.97 6.06
N GLY A 469 7.23 10.13 5.17
CA GLY A 469 8.27 9.14 4.94
C GLY A 469 7.79 7.93 4.13
N VAL A 470 6.80 8.12 3.26
CA VAL A 470 6.31 7.08 2.35
C VAL A 470 7.41 6.71 1.35
N TRP A 471 7.67 5.41 1.21
CA TRP A 471 8.80 4.90 0.41
C TRP A 471 8.55 4.99 -1.10
N HIS A 472 7.30 4.88 -1.53
CA HIS A 472 6.87 4.92 -2.93
C HIS A 472 5.60 5.76 -3.07
N ILE A 473 5.56 6.79 -3.92
CA ILE A 473 4.44 7.75 -4.01
C ILE A 473 3.87 7.86 -5.44
N GLY A 474 2.68 7.32 -5.67
CA GLY A 474 1.98 7.37 -6.95
C GLY A 474 0.57 7.92 -6.86
N LEU A 475 0.02 8.27 -8.03
CA LEU A 475 -1.34 8.77 -8.19
C LEU A 475 -2.23 7.71 -8.87
N VAL A 476 -3.52 7.71 -8.50
CA VAL A 476 -4.49 6.64 -8.75
C VAL A 476 -4.56 6.12 -10.18
N GLN A 477 -4.53 6.96 -11.22
CA GLN A 477 -4.38 6.50 -12.60
C GLN A 477 -3.99 7.64 -13.56
N TRP A 478 -3.30 7.27 -14.64
CA TRP A 478 -2.90 8.23 -15.67
C TRP A 478 -4.03 8.50 -16.68
N ARG A 479 -4.74 7.46 -17.13
CA ARG A 479 -5.87 7.58 -18.07
C ARG A 479 -7.07 6.75 -17.61
N GLY A 480 -8.22 7.10 -18.18
CA GLY A 480 -9.47 6.37 -18.04
C GLY A 480 -10.38 6.90 -16.94
N SER A 481 -11.51 6.21 -16.78
CA SER A 481 -12.52 6.44 -15.75
C SER A 481 -12.91 5.10 -15.13
N LEU A 482 -13.32 5.12 -13.86
CA LEU A 482 -13.93 4.00 -13.15
C LEU A 482 -15.42 4.29 -12.94
N PRO A 483 -16.25 3.29 -12.57
CA PRO A 483 -17.68 3.53 -12.31
C PRO A 483 -17.92 4.69 -11.33
N ASP A 484 -17.00 4.87 -10.39
CA ASP A 484 -17.07 5.85 -9.32
C ASP A 484 -16.37 7.19 -9.62
N GLY A 485 -15.77 7.40 -10.80
CA GLY A 485 -15.09 8.67 -11.08
C GLY A 485 -14.31 8.75 -12.39
N GLU A 486 -14.13 9.97 -12.90
CA GLU A 486 -13.19 10.29 -13.98
C GLU A 486 -11.77 10.50 -13.42
N TRP A 487 -11.06 9.42 -13.12
CA TRP A 487 -9.78 9.48 -12.40
C TRP A 487 -8.53 9.76 -13.25
N GLY A 488 -8.62 9.77 -14.58
CA GLY A 488 -7.48 10.04 -15.46
C GLY A 488 -6.91 11.45 -15.30
N ILE A 489 -5.59 11.56 -15.16
CA ILE A 489 -4.87 12.85 -15.07
C ILE A 489 -4.47 13.37 -16.47
N SER A 490 -4.24 12.49 -17.45
CA SER A 490 -3.84 12.88 -18.80
C SER A 490 -4.86 13.79 -19.46
N GLY A 491 -4.41 14.91 -20.03
CA GLY A 491 -5.24 15.92 -20.67
C GLY A 491 -5.91 16.90 -19.70
N THR A 492 -5.68 16.77 -18.39
CA THR A 492 -6.21 17.68 -17.37
C THR A 492 -5.17 18.74 -16.95
N PRO A 493 -5.58 19.83 -16.28
CA PRO A 493 -4.62 20.80 -15.70
C PRO A 493 -3.60 20.16 -14.72
N ALA A 494 -3.96 19.03 -14.09
CA ALA A 494 -3.07 18.34 -13.16
C ALA A 494 -1.90 17.63 -13.86
N GLU A 495 -1.97 17.28 -15.16
CA GLU A 495 -0.85 16.64 -15.88
C GLU A 495 0.42 17.51 -15.84
N ALA A 496 0.28 18.81 -16.15
CA ALA A 496 1.41 19.73 -16.12
C ALA A 496 1.97 19.94 -14.70
N ALA A 497 1.09 19.90 -13.69
CA ALA A 497 1.49 19.97 -12.30
C ALA A 497 2.29 18.73 -11.87
N CYS A 498 1.80 17.53 -12.20
CA CYS A 498 2.47 16.26 -11.91
C CYS A 498 3.87 16.20 -12.53
N LYS A 499 4.02 16.67 -13.78
CA LYS A 499 5.34 16.75 -14.42
C LYS A 499 6.33 17.60 -13.63
N ARG A 500 5.89 18.77 -13.16
CA ARG A 500 6.73 19.65 -12.33
C ARG A 500 7.02 19.00 -10.97
N LEU A 501 6.00 18.45 -10.32
CA LEU A 501 6.11 17.78 -9.02
C LEU A 501 7.16 16.68 -9.02
N PHE A 502 7.09 15.73 -9.95
CA PHE A 502 8.07 14.64 -10.02
C PHE A 502 9.45 15.11 -10.48
N GLY A 503 9.52 16.21 -11.26
CA GLY A 503 10.78 16.90 -11.53
C GLY A 503 11.42 17.50 -10.27
N GLU A 504 10.63 18.15 -9.42
CA GLU A 504 11.08 18.70 -8.13
C GLU A 504 11.61 17.60 -7.19
N LEU A 505 10.89 16.49 -7.07
CA LEU A 505 11.32 15.35 -6.25
C LEU A 505 12.64 14.75 -6.75
N ARG A 506 12.82 14.63 -8.08
CA ARG A 506 14.07 14.16 -8.67
C ARG A 506 15.23 15.11 -8.39
N ALA A 507 15.00 16.41 -8.47
CA ALA A 507 16.01 17.41 -8.15
C ALA A 507 16.42 17.34 -6.67
N ALA A 508 15.45 17.08 -5.78
CA ALA A 508 15.67 16.99 -4.35
C ALA A 508 16.16 15.61 -3.85
N ALA A 509 16.17 14.57 -4.70
CA ALA A 509 16.44 13.19 -4.32
C ALA A 509 17.75 13.01 -3.54
N LEU A 510 18.82 13.71 -3.96
CA LEU A 510 20.14 13.66 -3.29
C LEU A 510 20.10 14.17 -1.84
N TRP A 511 19.19 15.08 -1.51
CA TRP A 511 19.04 15.58 -0.14
C TRP A 511 18.20 14.65 0.72
N LEU A 512 17.29 13.92 0.09
CA LEU A 512 16.33 13.03 0.72
C LEU A 512 16.87 11.62 0.93
N GLU A 513 17.97 11.27 0.28
CA GLU A 513 18.61 9.96 0.40
C GLU A 513 18.93 9.63 1.87
N GLY A 514 18.45 8.50 2.38
CA GLY A 514 18.66 8.13 3.78
C GLY A 514 17.90 8.99 4.80
N CYS A 515 16.95 9.82 4.37
CA CYS A 515 16.02 10.48 5.27
C CYS A 515 14.82 9.57 5.58
N ALA A 516 14.34 9.63 6.82
CA ALA A 516 13.07 9.05 7.25
C ALA A 516 12.24 10.10 7.99
N ARG A 517 10.96 9.79 8.26
CA ARG A 517 10.13 10.60 9.16
C ARG A 517 10.88 10.83 10.47
N LEU A 518 10.90 12.07 10.97
CA LEU A 518 11.40 12.32 12.30
C LEU A 518 10.41 11.70 13.30
N GLN A 519 10.87 10.85 14.20
CA GLN A 519 10.07 10.22 15.24
C GLN A 519 9.49 11.28 16.18
N PRO A 520 8.16 11.40 16.29
CA PRO A 520 7.55 12.27 17.28
C PRO A 520 7.73 11.75 18.71
N GLN A 521 7.86 12.67 19.67
CA GLN A 521 7.92 12.35 21.11
C GLN A 521 6.55 12.36 21.79
N VAL A 522 5.50 12.81 21.08
CA VAL A 522 4.12 12.83 21.56
C VAL A 522 3.29 11.86 20.73
N GLY A 523 2.68 10.87 21.39
CA GLY A 523 1.76 9.93 20.76
C GLY A 523 0.30 10.30 21.02
N ILE A 524 -0.57 10.23 20.00
CA ILE A 524 -2.03 10.25 20.17
C ILE A 524 -2.47 8.80 20.36
N PHE A 525 -2.89 8.46 21.57
CA PHE A 525 -3.30 7.11 21.91
C PHE A 525 -4.71 6.81 21.41
N ILE A 526 -4.86 5.76 20.61
CA ILE A 526 -6.13 5.28 20.06
C ILE A 526 -6.32 3.83 20.50
N SER A 527 -7.34 3.58 21.32
CA SER A 527 -7.64 2.21 21.70
C SER A 527 -8.37 1.47 20.59
N ASP A 528 -7.85 0.29 20.24
CA ASP A 528 -8.48 -0.56 19.24
C ASP A 528 -9.84 -1.07 19.72
N ALA A 529 -10.04 -1.27 21.03
CA ALA A 529 -11.33 -1.67 21.58
C ALA A 529 -12.38 -0.55 21.47
N THR A 530 -11.98 0.71 21.73
CA THR A 530 -12.87 1.87 21.51
C THR A 530 -13.20 2.04 20.03
N TRP A 531 -12.20 2.05 19.14
CA TRP A 531 -12.41 2.31 17.70
C TRP A 531 -13.26 1.21 17.03
N ARG A 532 -13.15 -0.06 17.46
CA ARG A 532 -13.98 -1.16 16.93
C ARG A 532 -15.49 -0.90 17.12
N ARG A 533 -15.87 -0.16 18.17
CA ARG A 533 -17.27 0.24 18.37
C ARG A 533 -17.63 1.34 17.38
N TRP A 534 -16.87 2.43 17.40
CA TRP A 534 -16.91 3.50 16.41
C TRP A 534 -15.70 4.43 16.54
N TRP A 535 -15.41 5.16 15.47
CA TRP A 535 -14.45 6.27 15.47
C TRP A 535 -14.95 7.46 16.31
N GLN A 536 -14.14 7.96 17.24
CA GLN A 536 -14.52 9.16 18.00
C GLN A 536 -14.31 10.42 17.16
N HIS A 537 -15.37 11.19 16.94
CA HIS A 537 -15.30 12.45 16.20
C HIS A 537 -14.29 13.45 16.82
N ARG A 538 -14.09 13.41 18.15
CA ARG A 538 -13.09 14.23 18.85
C ARG A 538 -11.65 13.82 18.53
N TRP A 539 -11.38 12.62 18.02
CA TRP A 539 -10.06 12.24 17.50
C TRP A 539 -9.74 12.98 16.19
N THR A 540 -10.72 13.13 15.29
CA THR A 540 -10.54 13.98 14.10
C THR A 540 -10.34 15.44 14.48
N LEU A 541 -11.10 15.97 15.45
CA LEU A 541 -10.87 17.32 15.98
C LEU A 541 -9.45 17.47 16.53
N LEU A 542 -9.00 16.53 17.37
CA LEU A 542 -7.66 16.54 17.94
C LEU A 542 -6.59 16.55 16.84
N TYR A 543 -6.72 15.69 15.84
CA TYR A 543 -5.76 15.60 14.75
C TYR A 543 -5.72 16.88 13.91
N ASN A 544 -6.89 17.48 13.63
CA ASN A 544 -6.99 18.78 12.96
C ASN A 544 -6.29 19.88 13.77
N VAL A 545 -6.50 19.92 15.09
CA VAL A 545 -5.82 20.86 16.00
C VAL A 545 -4.31 20.65 15.93
N ALA A 546 -3.84 19.41 16.12
CA ALA A 546 -2.42 19.06 16.07
C ALA A 546 -1.76 19.53 14.78
N CYS A 547 -2.38 19.24 13.62
CA CYS A 547 -1.88 19.70 12.32
C CYS A 547 -1.85 21.23 12.22
N SER A 548 -2.94 21.91 12.63
CA SER A 548 -3.07 23.37 12.50
C SER A 548 -2.16 24.17 13.45
N ARG A 549 -1.74 23.55 14.56
CA ARG A 549 -0.85 24.11 15.57
C ARG A 549 0.60 23.66 15.38
N GLY A 550 0.90 22.86 14.35
CA GLY A 550 2.25 22.38 14.07
C GLY A 550 2.77 21.30 15.02
N TRP A 551 1.89 20.65 15.77
CA TRP A 551 2.30 19.59 16.69
C TRP A 551 2.88 18.41 15.91
N HIS A 552 4.09 18.01 16.28
CA HIS A 552 4.73 16.81 15.75
C HIS A 552 4.29 15.63 16.61
N THR A 553 3.34 14.85 16.08
CA THR A 553 2.70 13.73 16.78
C THR A 553 2.72 12.47 15.90
N LEU A 554 2.52 11.30 16.51
CA LEU A 554 2.18 10.03 15.82
C LEU A 554 0.95 9.41 16.48
N PHE A 555 0.27 8.50 15.80
CA PHE A 555 -0.70 7.61 16.46
C PHE A 555 -0.01 6.48 17.22
N VAL A 556 -0.58 6.06 18.34
CA VAL A 556 -0.13 4.92 19.13
C VAL A 556 -1.32 4.01 19.42
N HIS A 557 -1.22 2.77 18.97
CA HIS A 557 -2.20 1.71 19.17
C HIS A 557 -1.83 0.77 20.32
N ASP A 558 -2.80 -0.06 20.71
CA ASP A 558 -2.70 -1.00 21.83
C ASP A 558 -1.40 -1.83 21.81
N ALA A 559 -1.00 -2.40 20.66
CA ALA A 559 0.19 -3.26 20.57
C ALA A 559 1.53 -2.52 20.57
N GLN A 560 1.53 -1.20 20.38
CA GLN A 560 2.74 -0.38 20.44
C GLN A 560 3.05 0.07 21.87
N CYS A 561 2.07 0.02 22.77
CA CYS A 561 2.24 0.37 24.18
C CYS A 561 3.08 -0.71 24.89
N ASP A 562 4.32 -0.36 25.23
CA ASP A 562 5.18 -1.17 26.07
C ASP A 562 6.15 -0.29 26.88
N ALA A 563 7.00 -0.90 27.68
CA ALA A 563 8.02 -0.20 28.46
C ALA A 563 9.08 0.51 27.59
N ASP A 564 9.34 0.05 26.36
CA ASP A 564 10.32 0.66 25.47
C ASP A 564 9.78 1.92 24.79
N LEU A 565 8.48 1.97 24.52
CA LEU A 565 7.79 3.12 23.95
C LEU A 565 8.00 4.36 24.81
N ALA A 566 7.98 4.24 26.14
CA ALA A 566 8.19 5.36 27.07
C ALA A 566 9.49 6.15 26.84
N ARG A 567 10.52 5.52 26.26
CA ARG A 567 11.78 6.22 25.95
C ARG A 567 11.75 6.98 24.63
N ALA A 568 11.01 6.47 23.64
CA ALA A 568 10.91 7.09 22.32
C ALA A 568 9.77 8.12 22.24
N VAL A 569 8.67 7.83 22.94
CA VAL A 569 7.43 8.59 23.02
C VAL A 569 7.10 8.78 24.51
N PRO A 570 7.77 9.71 25.20
CA PRO A 570 7.64 9.89 26.65
C PRO A 570 6.26 10.36 27.12
N VAL A 571 5.41 10.86 26.22
CA VAL A 571 4.05 11.27 26.56
C VAL A 571 3.03 10.79 25.52
N LEU A 572 1.91 10.26 26.02
CA LEU A 572 0.71 9.97 25.24
C LEU A 572 -0.38 10.99 25.56
N LEU A 573 -1.09 11.44 24.53
CA LEU A 573 -2.32 12.20 24.63
C LEU A 573 -3.49 11.26 24.34
N SER A 574 -4.40 11.12 25.31
CA SER A 574 -5.64 10.35 25.16
C SER A 574 -6.84 11.28 25.25
N VAL A 575 -7.72 11.20 24.25
CA VAL A 575 -9.02 11.89 24.25
C VAL A 575 -10.09 10.82 24.08
N ASP A 576 -11.02 10.68 25.02
CA ASP A 576 -12.17 9.77 24.93
C ASP A 576 -11.83 8.33 24.48
N ASN A 577 -11.02 7.62 25.28
CA ASN A 577 -10.77 6.18 25.17
C ASN A 577 -11.46 5.41 26.33
N PRO A 578 -12.81 5.36 26.38
CA PRO A 578 -13.53 4.73 27.49
C PRO A 578 -13.27 3.22 27.60
N VAL A 579 -13.06 2.56 26.46
CA VAL A 579 -12.90 1.10 26.39
C VAL A 579 -11.49 0.73 25.97
N LEU A 580 -10.80 -0.08 26.76
CA LEU A 580 -9.51 -0.69 26.43
C LEU A 580 -9.66 -2.20 26.45
N SER A 581 -8.91 -2.92 25.62
CA SER A 581 -8.81 -4.36 25.85
C SER A 581 -8.06 -4.66 27.16
N ALA A 582 -8.33 -5.80 27.79
CA ALA A 582 -7.57 -6.23 28.97
C ALA A 582 -6.04 -6.29 28.69
N GLN A 583 -5.66 -6.61 27.46
CA GLN A 583 -4.26 -6.57 27.01
C GLN A 583 -3.73 -5.14 26.92
N ALA A 584 -4.48 -4.23 26.29
CA ALA A 584 -4.09 -2.82 26.15
C ALA A 584 -3.96 -2.13 27.50
N HIS A 585 -4.83 -2.45 28.45
CA HIS A 585 -4.75 -1.94 29.82
C HIS A 585 -3.45 -2.35 30.51
N ARG A 586 -3.05 -3.63 30.40
CA ARG A 586 -1.76 -4.12 30.93
C ARG A 586 -0.56 -3.43 30.27
N ALA A 587 -0.57 -3.35 28.94
CA ALA A 587 0.44 -2.70 28.12
C ALA A 587 0.62 -1.21 28.48
N LEU A 588 -0.48 -0.47 28.62
CA LEU A 588 -0.45 0.93 29.07
C LEU A 588 0.08 1.04 30.51
N GLY A 589 -0.25 0.08 31.38
CA GLY A 589 0.33 0.00 32.72
C GLY A 589 1.85 -0.22 32.72
N GLU A 590 2.37 -1.02 31.80
CA GLU A 590 3.82 -1.21 31.62
C GLU A 590 4.52 0.06 31.12
N TYR A 591 3.91 0.74 30.15
CA TYR A 591 4.37 2.05 29.66
C TYR A 591 4.48 3.08 30.79
N LEU A 592 3.44 3.20 31.63
CA LEU A 592 3.41 4.13 32.77
C LEU A 592 4.49 3.79 33.81
N ARG A 593 4.65 2.49 34.12
CA ARG A 593 5.69 2.01 35.05
C ARG A 593 7.10 2.25 34.54
N ALA A 594 7.31 2.29 33.23
CA ALA A 594 8.59 2.61 32.60
C ALA A 594 8.89 4.13 32.57
N GLY A 595 8.03 4.97 33.16
CA GLY A 595 8.20 6.42 33.23
C GLY A 595 7.47 7.19 32.12
N GLY A 596 6.70 6.50 31.28
CA GLY A 596 5.79 7.14 30.33
C GLY A 596 4.70 7.93 31.04
N LYS A 597 4.18 8.96 30.38
CA LYS A 597 3.12 9.84 30.92
C LYS A 597 1.91 9.85 30.01
N VAL A 598 0.72 10.03 30.58
CA VAL A 598 -0.51 10.21 29.80
C VAL A 598 -1.15 11.54 30.17
N VAL A 599 -1.41 12.40 29.18
CA VAL A 599 -2.32 13.53 29.29
C VAL A 599 -3.69 13.06 28.81
N ALA A 600 -4.70 13.07 29.68
CA ALA A 600 -6.02 12.56 29.38
C ALA A 600 -7.07 13.68 29.41
N VAL A 601 -7.92 13.72 28.37
CA VAL A 601 -9.10 14.59 28.29
C VAL A 601 -10.32 13.68 28.08
N GLY A 602 -11.32 13.79 28.94
CA GLY A 602 -12.48 12.90 28.92
C GLY A 602 -12.18 11.48 29.40
N ALA A 603 -12.89 10.51 28.85
CA ALA A 603 -12.85 9.12 29.30
C ALA A 603 -11.50 8.44 28.99
N LEU A 604 -11.00 7.63 29.92
CA LEU A 604 -9.81 6.79 29.72
C LEU A 604 -9.89 5.55 30.61
N ALA A 605 -9.86 4.36 29.98
CA ALA A 605 -9.72 3.07 30.65
C ALA A 605 -10.80 2.80 31.72
N GLU A 606 -12.05 3.05 31.37
CA GLU A 606 -13.20 2.84 32.26
C GLU A 606 -13.66 1.38 32.20
N LYS A 607 -13.78 0.83 30.99
CA LYS A 607 -14.32 -0.51 30.74
C LYS A 607 -13.39 -1.37 29.88
N ASP A 608 -13.48 -2.67 30.06
CA ASP A 608 -12.86 -3.65 29.16
C ASP A 608 -13.70 -3.88 27.90
N GLU A 609 -13.19 -4.68 26.95
CA GLU A 609 -13.90 -5.01 25.71
C GLU A 609 -15.20 -5.82 25.91
N HIS A 610 -15.45 -6.30 27.12
CA HIS A 610 -16.63 -7.06 27.54
C HIS A 610 -17.60 -6.21 28.40
N GLY A 611 -17.27 -4.95 28.70
CA GLY A 611 -18.08 -4.03 29.49
C GLY A 611 -17.85 -4.10 31.01
N ASN A 612 -16.86 -4.86 31.47
CA ASN A 612 -16.48 -4.90 32.89
C ASN A 612 -15.65 -3.68 33.27
N ASP A 613 -15.71 -3.25 34.53
CA ASP A 613 -14.85 -2.16 35.03
C ASP A 613 -13.37 -2.56 35.03
N LEU A 614 -12.53 -1.66 34.52
CA LEU A 614 -11.08 -1.84 34.58
C LEU A 614 -10.51 -1.28 35.89
N ALA A 615 -9.47 -1.95 36.40
CA ALA A 615 -8.72 -1.46 37.54
C ALA A 615 -8.03 -0.11 37.22
N LEU A 616 -7.78 0.69 38.25
CA LEU A 616 -7.04 1.94 38.09
C LEU A 616 -5.64 1.68 37.54
N LEU A 617 -5.26 2.46 36.52
CA LEU A 617 -3.91 2.45 35.98
C LEU A 617 -2.90 3.05 37.00
N PRO A 618 -1.61 2.68 36.90
CA PRO A 618 -0.54 3.28 37.70
C PRO A 618 -0.49 4.81 37.60
N GLY A 619 0.23 5.47 38.51
CA GLY A 619 0.46 6.91 38.49
C GLY A 619 1.12 7.42 37.18
N ASN A 620 1.19 8.74 37.01
CA ASN A 620 1.63 9.49 35.80
C ASN A 620 0.55 9.77 34.74
N ILE A 621 -0.72 9.80 35.15
CA ILE A 621 -1.82 10.28 34.32
C ILE A 621 -2.23 11.68 34.78
N ILE A 622 -2.16 12.66 33.89
CA ILE A 622 -2.60 14.03 34.10
C ILE A 622 -3.96 14.18 33.43
N ARG A 623 -5.02 14.20 34.23
CA ARG A 623 -6.38 14.43 33.75
C ARG A 623 -6.63 15.93 33.67
N LEU A 624 -6.89 16.42 32.47
CA LEU A 624 -7.31 17.79 32.23
C LEU A 624 -8.82 17.90 32.35
N SER A 625 -9.31 19.09 32.69
CA SER A 625 -10.73 19.36 32.66
C SER A 625 -11.26 19.22 31.24
N ASP A 626 -12.37 18.49 31.09
CA ASP A 626 -13.08 18.36 29.81
C ASP A 626 -14.02 19.56 29.56
N ASP A 627 -14.10 20.50 30.52
CA ASP A 627 -14.86 21.73 30.43
C ASP A 627 -14.05 22.81 29.69
N ALA A 628 -13.88 22.63 28.38
CA ALA A 628 -13.32 23.65 27.52
C ALA A 628 -14.39 24.72 27.19
N PRO A 629 -14.18 26.00 27.53
CA PRO A 629 -15.13 27.06 27.16
C PRO A 629 -15.12 27.28 25.64
N GLY A 630 -16.31 27.41 25.04
CA GLY A 630 -16.46 27.73 23.62
C GLY A 630 -17.67 27.05 22.97
N GLU A 631 -18.01 27.51 21.77
CA GLU A 631 -19.05 26.89 20.94
C GLU A 631 -18.60 25.49 20.46
N PRO A 632 -19.54 24.54 20.26
CA PRO A 632 -19.25 23.26 19.64
C PRO A 632 -18.53 23.43 18.29
N VAL A 633 -17.49 22.63 18.07
CA VAL A 633 -16.68 22.67 16.84
C VAL A 633 -17.25 21.70 15.83
N THR A 634 -17.36 22.13 14.57
CA THR A 634 -17.78 21.28 13.47
C THR A 634 -16.60 20.48 12.92
N VAL A 635 -16.73 19.16 12.90
CA VAL A 635 -15.79 18.22 12.29
C VAL A 635 -16.45 17.62 11.05
N SER A 636 -15.68 17.48 9.96
CA SER A 636 -16.17 16.88 8.72
C SER A 636 -15.57 15.51 8.49
N HIS A 637 -16.39 14.62 7.94
CA HIS A 637 -16.02 13.28 7.50
C HIS A 637 -16.38 13.11 6.02
N GLN A 638 -15.55 12.36 5.31
CA GLN A 638 -15.57 12.25 3.86
C GLN A 638 -15.49 10.77 3.47
N THR A 639 -16.36 10.33 2.57
CA THR A 639 -16.26 8.99 1.96
C THR A 639 -16.59 9.05 0.48
N SER A 640 -15.97 8.16 -0.29
CA SER A 640 -16.17 8.03 -1.73
C SER A 640 -16.49 6.58 -2.05
N THR A 641 -17.60 6.37 -2.75
CA THR A 641 -18.02 5.07 -3.27
C THR A 641 -18.43 5.18 -4.74
N ASP A 642 -18.82 4.06 -5.34
CA ASP A 642 -19.48 3.96 -6.65
C ASP A 642 -20.75 4.81 -6.77
N ARG A 643 -21.40 5.10 -5.64
CA ARG A 643 -22.59 5.96 -5.56
C ARG A 643 -22.25 7.46 -5.48
N GLY A 644 -20.97 7.81 -5.58
CA GLY A 644 -20.47 9.17 -5.51
C GLY A 644 -19.71 9.45 -4.21
N ALA A 645 -19.55 10.73 -3.90
CA ALA A 645 -18.87 11.18 -2.70
C ALA A 645 -19.87 11.77 -1.71
N ALA A 646 -19.68 11.45 -0.43
CA ALA A 646 -20.47 11.97 0.67
C ALA A 646 -19.55 12.70 1.66
N THR A 647 -19.97 13.91 2.02
CA THR A 647 -19.37 14.68 3.12
C THR A 647 -20.47 14.95 4.12
N TRP A 648 -20.21 14.66 5.40
CA TRP A 648 -21.11 15.06 6.48
C TRP A 648 -20.31 15.69 7.60
N SER A 649 -20.99 16.49 8.42
CA SER A 649 -20.37 17.19 9.53
C SER A 649 -21.07 16.90 10.84
N VAL A 650 -20.29 16.83 11.91
CA VAL A 650 -20.75 16.57 13.27
C VAL A 650 -20.25 17.69 14.18
N LYS A 651 -21.14 18.22 15.03
CA LYS A 651 -20.74 19.16 16.08
C LYS A 651 -20.24 18.38 17.28
N VAL A 652 -19.04 18.68 17.75
CA VAL A 652 -18.41 18.05 18.90
C VAL A 652 -18.03 19.08 19.94
N ARG A 653 -17.90 18.62 21.19
CA ARG A 653 -17.40 19.47 22.28
C ARG A 653 -15.95 19.91 21.99
N PRO A 654 -15.59 21.17 22.30
CA PRO A 654 -14.24 21.67 22.09
C PRO A 654 -13.20 20.91 22.94
N LEU A 655 -11.93 21.08 22.60
CA LEU A 655 -10.79 20.58 23.36
C LEU A 655 -10.14 21.73 24.14
N PRO A 656 -9.59 21.51 25.35
CA PRO A 656 -8.85 22.50 26.11
C PRO A 656 -7.42 22.68 25.52
N VAL A 657 -7.34 23.13 24.27
CA VAL A 657 -6.11 23.11 23.44
C VAL A 657 -4.92 23.75 24.15
N GLU A 658 -5.09 24.92 24.77
CA GLU A 658 -3.98 25.62 25.42
C GLU A 658 -3.48 24.91 26.70
N GLN A 659 -4.35 24.15 27.38
CA GLN A 659 -3.93 23.33 28.52
C GLN A 659 -3.21 22.07 28.04
N ILE A 660 -3.71 21.42 26.99
CA ILE A 660 -3.06 20.28 26.34
C ILE A 660 -1.65 20.68 25.90
N GLU A 661 -1.53 21.74 25.11
CA GLU A 661 -0.26 22.22 24.57
C GLU A 661 0.76 22.51 25.68
N ARG A 662 0.34 23.26 26.71
CA ARG A 662 1.19 23.56 27.87
C ARG A 662 1.71 22.30 28.58
N GLN A 663 0.86 21.30 28.76
CA GLN A 663 1.30 20.04 29.38
C GLN A 663 2.27 19.28 28.48
N LEU A 664 1.98 19.19 27.18
CA LEU A 664 2.83 18.46 26.24
C LEU A 664 4.23 19.10 26.12
N GLU A 665 4.31 20.43 26.03
CA GLU A 665 5.58 21.16 25.94
C GLU A 665 6.47 21.01 27.18
N GLN A 666 5.86 20.80 28.36
CA GLN A 666 6.60 20.52 29.59
C GLN A 666 7.20 19.10 29.63
N MET A 667 6.71 18.19 28.79
CA MET A 667 7.04 16.76 28.86
C MET A 667 7.82 16.24 27.67
N ALA A 668 7.70 16.88 26.51
CA ALA A 668 8.25 16.40 25.26
C ALA A 668 8.54 17.53 24.26
N LEU A 669 9.40 17.25 23.29
CA LEU A 669 9.62 18.13 22.14
C LEU A 669 8.40 18.07 21.20
N LEU A 670 7.46 19.00 21.39
CA LEU A 670 6.23 19.08 20.60
C LEU A 670 6.45 19.60 19.17
N ARG A 671 7.40 20.54 18.99
CA ARG A 671 7.65 21.24 17.73
C ARG A 671 9.16 21.30 17.44
N PRO A 672 9.75 20.24 16.85
CA PRO A 672 11.18 20.23 16.52
C PRO A 672 11.56 21.35 15.55
N VAL A 673 10.66 21.71 14.65
CA VAL A 673 10.80 22.82 13.72
C VAL A 673 9.69 23.82 14.00
N GLN A 674 10.07 25.08 14.21
CA GLN A 674 9.15 26.18 14.48
C GLN A 674 8.86 26.90 13.16
N VAL A 675 7.58 27.10 12.86
CA VAL A 675 7.12 27.85 11.68
C VAL A 675 6.17 28.93 12.16
N THR A 676 6.70 30.14 12.37
CA THR A 676 5.95 31.27 12.95
C THR A 676 5.62 32.31 11.88
N ASN A 677 4.69 33.21 12.18
CA ASN A 677 4.58 34.41 11.36
C ASN A 677 5.81 35.33 11.64
N PRO A 678 6.22 36.20 10.70
CA PRO A 678 7.30 37.14 10.96
C PRO A 678 6.93 38.21 11.99
N ASP A 679 5.64 38.54 12.08
CA ASP A 679 5.11 39.64 12.89
C ASP A 679 4.51 39.19 14.24
N ASP A 680 4.36 37.87 14.44
CA ASP A 680 3.93 37.28 15.71
C ASP A 680 4.73 36.02 16.04
N ALA A 681 4.84 35.69 17.33
CA ALA A 681 5.52 34.46 17.77
C ALA A 681 4.64 33.19 17.63
N GLY A 682 3.42 33.32 17.10
CA GLY A 682 2.47 32.22 16.99
C GLY A 682 2.75 31.32 15.80
N TRP A 683 2.23 30.10 15.84
CA TRP A 683 2.31 29.19 14.70
C TRP A 683 1.65 29.80 13.46
N ALA A 684 2.31 29.68 12.31
CA ALA A 684 1.82 30.22 11.05
C ALA A 684 0.52 29.51 10.62
N LYS A 685 -0.61 30.22 10.75
CA LYS A 685 -1.94 29.69 10.40
C LYS A 685 -1.97 29.14 8.97
N GLY A 686 -2.48 27.93 8.82
CA GLY A 686 -2.65 27.27 7.51
C GLY A 686 -1.36 26.69 6.93
N VAL A 687 -0.25 26.70 7.69
CA VAL A 687 1.00 26.06 7.29
C VAL A 687 1.22 24.80 8.12
N GLU A 688 1.55 23.72 7.42
CA GLU A 688 1.93 22.45 8.02
C GLU A 688 3.41 22.20 7.79
N CYS A 689 4.04 21.58 8.79
CA CYS A 689 5.47 21.28 8.79
C CYS A 689 5.65 19.79 9.04
N LEU A 690 6.25 19.09 8.08
CA LEU A 690 6.53 17.65 8.17
C LEU A 690 8.05 17.44 8.10
N PRO A 691 8.71 17.23 9.26
CA PRO A 691 10.16 17.04 9.30
C PRO A 691 10.57 15.59 9.02
N LEU A 692 11.57 15.45 8.16
CA LEU A 692 12.34 14.24 7.89
C LEU A 692 13.76 14.44 8.42
N ALA A 693 14.47 13.35 8.71
CA ALA A 693 15.86 13.38 9.19
C ALA A 693 16.69 12.22 8.65
N ASP A 694 17.97 12.47 8.41
CA ASP A 694 19.00 11.44 8.16
C ASP A 694 19.89 11.20 9.40
N GLY A 695 19.41 11.62 10.57
CA GLY A 695 20.12 11.53 11.85
C GLY A 695 21.12 12.66 12.10
N THR A 696 21.47 13.46 11.08
CA THR A 696 22.36 14.63 11.22
C THR A 696 21.73 15.92 10.71
N ASN A 697 21.08 15.85 9.56
CA ASN A 697 20.41 16.95 8.89
C ASN A 697 18.89 16.78 9.01
N LEU A 698 18.18 17.91 8.91
CA LEU A 698 16.72 17.93 8.81
C LEU A 698 16.31 18.32 7.40
N VAL A 699 15.33 17.62 6.85
CA VAL A 699 14.62 18.03 5.63
C VAL A 699 13.19 18.34 6.00
N VAL A 700 12.72 19.54 5.70
CA VAL A 700 11.42 20.04 6.16
C VAL A 700 10.52 20.24 4.95
N VAL A 701 9.40 19.53 4.92
CA VAL A 701 8.32 19.79 3.98
C VAL A 701 7.38 20.83 4.62
N LEU A 702 7.26 21.99 3.97
CA LEU A 702 6.26 22.99 4.29
C LEU A 702 5.12 22.92 3.28
N LEU A 703 3.90 22.78 3.79
CA LEU A 703 2.65 22.73 3.01
C LEU A 703 1.80 23.93 3.40
N HIS A 704 1.42 24.75 2.42
CA HIS A 704 0.49 25.85 2.64
C HIS A 704 -0.92 25.44 2.21
N ARG A 705 -1.91 25.61 3.10
CA ARG A 705 -3.30 25.18 2.86
C ARG A 705 -4.25 26.31 2.51
N THR A 706 -3.78 27.56 2.38
CA THR A 706 -4.65 28.70 2.02
C THR A 706 -4.38 29.23 0.62
N ASN A 707 -5.35 30.00 0.11
CA ASN A 707 -5.35 30.56 -1.24
C ASN A 707 -4.62 31.91 -1.38
N PHE A 708 -3.92 32.37 -0.35
CA PHE A 708 -3.16 33.63 -0.38
C PHE A 708 -1.68 33.36 -0.07
N ALA A 709 -0.78 34.15 -0.66
CA ALA A 709 0.64 34.04 -0.39
C ALA A 709 0.95 34.42 1.07
N ARG A 710 1.99 33.82 1.65
CA ARG A 710 2.41 34.07 3.01
C ARG A 710 3.93 34.03 3.14
N GLU A 711 4.48 34.91 3.97
CA GLU A 711 5.84 34.79 4.47
C GLU A 711 5.80 34.12 5.85
N VAL A 712 6.71 33.18 6.08
CA VAL A 712 6.88 32.51 7.39
C VAL A 712 8.33 32.57 7.83
N GLN A 713 8.54 32.49 9.13
CA GLN A 713 9.86 32.34 9.72
C GLN A 713 10.06 30.90 10.18
N VAL A 714 11.16 30.28 9.77
CA VAL A 714 11.51 28.89 10.10
C VAL A 714 12.73 28.88 11.01
N SER A 715 12.62 28.18 12.15
CA SER A 715 13.72 27.93 13.09
C SER A 715 13.66 26.51 13.67
N LEU A 716 14.70 26.14 14.43
CA LEU A 716 14.76 24.90 15.18
C LEU A 716 14.48 25.17 16.66
N ASP A 717 13.89 24.18 17.33
CA ASP A 717 13.78 24.21 18.78
C ASP A 717 15.17 24.26 19.44
N SER A 718 15.29 25.06 20.49
CA SER A 718 16.54 25.22 21.24
C SER A 718 17.11 23.89 21.77
N GLN A 719 16.26 22.90 22.07
CA GLN A 719 16.67 21.57 22.52
C GLN A 719 17.45 20.79 21.45
N LEU A 720 17.23 21.09 20.17
CA LEU A 720 17.98 20.51 19.05
C LEU A 720 19.29 21.27 18.77
N LEU A 721 19.44 22.49 19.30
CA LEU A 721 20.60 23.37 19.06
C LEU A 721 21.63 23.36 20.21
N GLN A 722 21.45 22.54 21.25
CA GLN A 722 22.28 22.63 22.46
C GLN A 722 23.74 22.14 22.26
N GLY A 723 24.70 23.07 22.35
CA GLY A 723 26.15 22.79 22.39
C GLY A 723 26.98 23.86 21.67
N ASN A 724 28.29 23.62 21.54
CA ASN A 724 29.17 24.32 20.57
C ASN A 724 28.93 23.80 19.13
N GLU A 725 27.69 23.45 18.80
CA GLU A 725 27.33 22.82 17.53
C GLU A 725 27.55 23.82 16.36
N PRO A 726 28.02 23.35 15.19
CA PRO A 726 28.21 24.18 14.01
C PRO A 726 26.92 24.89 13.59
N GLY A 727 27.04 26.02 12.90
CA GLY A 727 25.89 26.72 12.34
C GLY A 727 25.08 25.81 11.38
N TYR A 728 23.77 26.04 11.31
CA TYR A 728 22.92 25.42 10.29
C TYR A 728 22.82 26.34 9.07
N THR A 729 23.12 25.79 7.91
CA THR A 729 22.82 26.43 6.62
C THR A 729 21.47 25.92 6.13
N VAL A 730 20.60 26.85 5.72
CA VAL A 730 19.30 26.50 5.13
C VAL A 730 19.36 26.62 3.62
N ARG A 731 18.95 25.55 2.94
CA ARG A 731 18.86 25.47 1.48
C ARG A 731 17.47 25.13 1.03
N ASP A 732 17.12 25.55 -0.17
CA ASP A 732 15.99 24.97 -0.90
C ASP A 732 16.47 23.67 -1.57
N ALA A 733 15.83 22.55 -1.25
CA ALA A 733 16.25 21.23 -1.71
C ALA A 733 16.07 21.03 -3.22
N ILE A 734 15.15 21.78 -3.84
CA ILE A 734 14.79 21.65 -5.25
C ILE A 734 15.82 22.37 -6.12
N SER A 735 16.17 23.61 -5.76
CA SER A 735 17.13 24.45 -6.48
C SER A 735 18.58 24.29 -6.01
N GLY A 736 18.79 23.78 -4.79
CA GLY A 736 20.10 23.73 -4.13
C GLY A 736 20.60 25.09 -3.61
N GLN A 737 19.84 26.17 -3.82
CA GLN A 737 20.21 27.52 -3.43
C GLN A 737 20.30 27.65 -1.90
N VAL A 738 21.37 28.28 -1.42
CA VAL A 738 21.46 28.70 -0.01
C VAL A 738 20.51 29.86 0.21
N LEU A 739 19.52 29.66 1.07
CA LEU A 739 18.57 30.70 1.47
C LEU A 739 19.13 31.53 2.62
N SER A 740 19.82 30.88 3.56
CA SER A 740 20.48 31.54 4.69
C SER A 740 21.60 30.66 5.25
N ARG A 741 22.62 31.28 5.84
CA ARG A 741 23.67 30.59 6.61
C ARG A 741 23.40 30.58 8.12
N LYS A 742 22.23 31.06 8.53
CA LYS A 742 21.80 31.18 9.92
C LYS A 742 20.30 30.89 10.03
N LEU A 743 19.89 30.45 11.22
CA LEU A 743 18.49 30.41 11.65
C LEU A 743 18.20 31.61 12.58
N PRO A 744 16.96 32.13 12.62
CA PRO A 744 15.82 31.76 11.77
C PRO A 744 15.98 32.21 10.31
N VAL A 745 15.20 31.64 9.39
CA VAL A 745 15.14 32.05 7.97
C VAL A 745 13.71 32.43 7.57
N ARG A 746 13.57 33.47 6.74
CA ARG A 746 12.29 33.85 6.14
C ARG A 746 12.07 33.10 4.83
N VAL A 747 10.86 32.56 4.67
CA VAL A 747 10.48 31.74 3.52
C VAL A 747 9.12 32.19 3.00
N SER A 748 9.04 32.46 1.70
CA SER A 748 7.79 32.77 1.02
C SER A 748 7.10 31.49 0.53
N LEU A 749 5.84 31.32 0.93
CA LEU A 749 4.91 30.28 0.49
C LEU A 749 3.86 30.88 -0.44
N GLN A 750 3.72 30.29 -1.62
CA GLN A 750 2.69 30.64 -2.58
C GLN A 750 1.33 30.05 -2.16
N PRO A 751 0.19 30.59 -2.64
CA PRO A 751 -1.13 29.96 -2.48
C PRO A 751 -1.09 28.46 -2.79
N PHE A 752 -1.56 27.63 -1.86
CA PHE A 752 -1.51 26.16 -1.96
C PHE A 752 -0.13 25.57 -2.34
N GLY A 753 0.93 26.33 -2.04
CA GLY A 753 2.30 26.04 -2.44
C GLY A 753 3.03 25.15 -1.43
N THR A 754 4.19 24.67 -1.85
CA THR A 754 5.08 23.85 -1.02
C THR A 754 6.50 24.38 -1.04
N ARG A 755 7.25 24.10 0.03
CA ARG A 755 8.70 24.29 0.11
C ARG A 755 9.34 23.04 0.69
N LEU A 756 10.51 22.69 0.17
CA LEU A 756 11.32 21.62 0.71
C LEU A 756 12.65 22.21 1.14
N LEU A 757 12.85 22.35 2.44
CA LEU A 757 14.03 23.00 3.02
C LEU A 757 14.99 21.95 3.56
N VAL A 758 16.29 22.13 3.32
CA VAL A 758 17.35 21.35 3.97
C VAL A 758 17.99 22.23 5.02
N LEU A 759 17.93 21.82 6.27
CA LEU A 759 18.66 22.42 7.38
C LEU A 759 19.92 21.57 7.57
N GLU A 760 20.97 22.00 6.87
CA GLU A 760 22.25 21.30 6.74
C GLU A 760 23.18 21.72 7.88
N ARG A 761 23.68 20.75 8.63
CA ARG A 761 24.73 20.99 9.62
C ARG A 761 26.05 21.28 8.90
N GLU A 762 26.78 22.31 9.31
CA GLU A 762 28.12 22.54 8.78
C GLU A 762 29.06 21.36 9.07
N ALA A 763 29.65 20.80 8.01
CA ALA A 763 30.66 19.74 8.09
C ALA A 763 31.83 20.07 7.16
N SER A 764 33.06 20.00 7.68
CA SER A 764 34.26 20.20 6.88
C SER A 764 34.62 18.93 6.11
N ARG A 765 35.38 19.11 5.02
CA ARG A 765 35.92 17.99 4.22
C ARG A 765 36.70 16.99 5.08
N ALA A 766 37.58 17.49 5.95
CA ALA A 766 38.42 16.65 6.81
C ALA A 766 37.60 15.80 7.78
N VAL A 767 36.55 16.39 8.39
CA VAL A 767 35.64 15.66 9.29
C VAL A 767 34.88 14.58 8.53
N CYS A 768 34.41 14.89 7.32
CA CYS A 768 33.71 13.94 6.46
C CYS A 768 34.62 12.77 6.02
N GLU A 769 35.82 13.04 5.52
CA GLU A 769 36.77 12.01 5.06
C GLU A 769 37.19 11.09 6.22
N ALA A 770 37.43 11.64 7.42
CA ALA A 770 37.70 10.84 8.60
C ALA A 770 36.52 9.93 8.99
N GLN A 771 35.29 10.43 8.87
CA GLN A 771 34.09 9.67 9.17
C GLN A 771 33.84 8.54 8.16
N ILE A 772 34.10 8.78 6.87
CA ILE A 772 34.07 7.76 5.81
C ILE A 772 35.08 6.65 6.10
N LEU A 773 36.32 6.99 6.47
CA LEU A 773 37.34 6.01 6.83
C LEU A 773 36.94 5.17 8.05
N ASN A 774 36.28 5.78 9.05
CA ASN A 774 35.75 5.06 10.20
C ASN A 774 34.62 4.08 9.80
N ALA A 775 33.75 4.48 8.88
CA ALA A 775 32.71 3.60 8.34
C ALA A 775 33.30 2.42 7.54
N GLU A 776 34.33 2.66 6.71
CA GLU A 776 35.08 1.61 6.01
C GLU A 776 35.71 0.60 6.98
N ASN A 777 36.35 1.11 8.04
CA ASN A 777 36.91 0.27 9.09
C ASN A 777 35.82 -0.57 9.76
N THR A 778 34.69 0.04 10.10
CA THR A 778 33.54 -0.62 10.73
C THR A 778 33.02 -1.77 9.86
N ILE A 779 32.75 -1.51 8.58
CA ILE A 779 32.29 -2.53 7.62
C ILE A 779 33.32 -3.66 7.47
N ARG A 780 34.63 -3.33 7.40
CA ARG A 780 35.69 -4.35 7.35
C ARG A 780 35.76 -5.23 8.60
N HIS A 781 35.44 -4.70 9.78
CA HIS A 781 35.34 -5.51 11.01
C HIS A 781 34.12 -6.43 10.95
N TRP A 782 32.95 -5.89 10.62
CA TRP A 782 31.72 -6.67 10.52
C TRP A 782 31.75 -7.78 9.47
N ARG A 783 32.38 -7.50 8.31
CA ARG A 783 32.58 -8.53 7.27
C ARG A 783 33.45 -9.69 7.77
N ARG A 784 34.51 -9.41 8.53
CA ARG A 784 35.35 -10.44 9.18
C ARG A 784 34.58 -11.27 10.22
N LEU A 785 33.51 -10.71 10.79
CA LEU A 785 32.61 -11.38 11.73
C LEU A 785 31.46 -12.13 11.04
N GLY A 786 31.38 -12.10 9.71
CA GLY A 786 30.33 -12.77 8.93
C GLY A 786 28.96 -12.08 9.00
N VAL A 787 28.93 -10.77 9.24
CA VAL A 787 27.71 -9.96 9.15
C VAL A 787 27.43 -9.66 7.67
N ASP A 788 26.15 -9.65 7.27
CA ASP A 788 25.75 -9.11 5.97
C ASP A 788 25.86 -7.58 5.98
N THR A 789 26.83 -7.05 5.22
CA THR A 789 27.15 -5.62 5.17
C THR A 789 26.56 -4.89 3.96
N ALA A 790 25.76 -5.54 3.11
CA ALA A 790 25.35 -4.99 1.81
C ALA A 790 24.63 -3.63 1.92
N ALA A 791 23.74 -3.48 2.91
CA ALA A 791 23.04 -2.23 3.19
C ALA A 791 24.01 -1.08 3.56
N PHE A 792 24.94 -1.35 4.47
CA PHE A 792 25.93 -0.37 4.93
C PHE A 792 26.92 0.02 3.83
N GLU A 793 27.25 -0.92 2.95
CA GLU A 793 28.09 -0.66 1.78
C GLU A 793 27.41 0.27 0.77
N ALA A 794 26.09 0.16 0.58
CA ALA A 794 25.34 1.09 -0.26
C ALA A 794 25.38 2.51 0.31
N TRP A 795 25.19 2.68 1.62
CA TRP A 795 25.33 3.99 2.27
C TRP A 795 26.74 4.55 2.18
N LEU A 796 27.76 3.71 2.34
CA LEU A 796 29.15 4.14 2.22
C LEU A 796 29.48 4.57 0.78
N ALA A 797 28.99 3.85 -0.23
CA ALA A 797 29.15 4.23 -1.63
C ALA A 797 28.47 5.58 -1.93
N ALA A 798 27.27 5.80 -1.39
CA ALA A 798 26.59 7.09 -1.48
C ALA A 798 27.39 8.20 -0.74
N ALA A 799 27.92 7.92 0.45
CA ALA A 799 28.76 8.87 1.19
C ALA A 799 29.98 9.32 0.38
N HIS A 800 30.69 8.38 -0.28
CA HIS A 800 31.79 8.68 -1.20
C HIS A 800 31.35 9.58 -2.35
N SER A 801 30.23 9.26 -3.01
CA SER A 801 29.65 10.06 -4.09
C SER A 801 29.33 11.50 -3.64
N HIS A 802 28.72 11.66 -2.47
CA HIS A 802 28.41 12.96 -1.88
C HIS A 802 29.66 13.75 -1.48
N CYS A 803 30.69 13.08 -0.95
CA CYS A 803 31.96 13.72 -0.61
C CYS A 803 32.67 14.24 -1.85
N GLY A 804 32.73 13.44 -2.93
CA GLY A 804 33.29 13.85 -4.21
C GLY A 804 32.54 15.03 -4.84
N ALA A 805 31.23 15.12 -4.62
CA ALA A 805 30.40 16.23 -5.04
C ALA A 805 30.36 17.42 -4.04
N GLN A 806 31.26 17.45 -3.06
CA GLN A 806 31.40 18.50 -2.04
C GLN A 806 30.15 18.72 -1.16
N ARG A 807 29.29 17.70 -1.03
CA ARG A 807 28.13 17.70 -0.11
C ARG A 807 28.52 17.05 1.22
N PHE A 808 29.46 17.67 1.92
CA PHE A 808 30.13 17.07 3.09
C PHE A 808 29.17 16.72 4.22
N ALA A 809 28.15 17.53 4.51
CA ALA A 809 27.19 17.22 5.58
C ALA A 809 26.38 15.96 5.28
N LYS A 810 26.02 15.74 4.01
CA LYS A 810 25.28 14.56 3.59
C LYS A 810 26.16 13.31 3.60
N ALA A 811 27.39 13.43 3.10
CA ALA A 811 28.37 12.34 3.16
C ALA A 811 28.72 11.95 4.61
N PHE A 812 28.86 12.93 5.50
CA PHE A 812 29.03 12.71 6.92
C PHE A 812 27.81 11.99 7.53
N ALA A 813 26.59 12.42 7.21
CA ALA A 813 25.37 11.78 7.71
C ALA A 813 25.30 10.29 7.31
N LEU A 814 25.48 9.99 6.02
CA LEU A 814 25.42 8.63 5.49
C LEU A 814 26.52 7.71 6.07
N SER A 815 27.74 8.22 6.22
CA SER A 815 28.83 7.44 6.85
C SER A 815 28.64 7.30 8.37
N ARG A 816 28.07 8.31 9.04
CA ARG A 816 27.68 8.24 10.46
C ARG A 816 26.63 7.16 10.73
N GLN A 817 25.68 6.96 9.82
CA GLN A 817 24.71 5.85 9.94
C GLN A 817 25.38 4.49 10.13
N VAL A 818 26.50 4.24 9.44
CA VAL A 818 27.28 3.01 9.63
C VAL A 818 27.90 2.96 11.03
N THR A 819 28.59 4.02 11.44
CA THR A 819 29.35 4.04 12.71
C THR A 819 28.49 4.20 13.96
N GLU A 820 27.21 4.53 13.83
CA GLU A 820 26.26 4.57 14.96
C GLU A 820 25.31 3.36 14.98
N SER A 821 25.45 2.47 14.00
CA SER A 821 24.68 1.23 13.94
C SER A 821 25.27 0.13 14.81
N LEU A 822 24.40 -0.78 15.23
CA LEU A 822 24.78 -2.11 15.71
C LEU A 822 24.65 -3.10 14.56
N ALA A 823 25.67 -3.94 14.37
CA ALA A 823 25.60 -5.05 13.44
C ALA A 823 24.96 -6.26 14.11
N ILE A 824 24.05 -6.93 13.41
CA ILE A 824 23.35 -8.12 13.90
C ILE A 824 23.55 -9.26 12.90
N ARG A 825 24.03 -10.40 13.39
CA ARG A 825 24.02 -11.66 12.63
C ARG A 825 22.93 -12.56 13.21
N PRO A 826 21.77 -12.68 12.54
CA PRO A 826 20.71 -13.60 12.94
C PRO A 826 21.08 -15.04 12.59
N ALA A 827 20.58 -15.98 13.39
CA ALA A 827 20.56 -17.41 13.07
C ALA A 827 19.26 -18.01 13.60
N VAL A 828 18.54 -18.74 12.76
CA VAL A 828 17.31 -19.44 13.17
C VAL A 828 17.48 -20.92 12.87
N THR A 829 17.31 -21.74 13.89
CA THR A 829 17.35 -23.21 13.77
C THR A 829 16.03 -23.79 14.26
N ARG A 830 15.61 -24.90 13.66
CA ARG A 830 14.41 -25.63 14.06
C ARG A 830 14.80 -27.05 14.45
N ALA A 831 14.41 -27.47 15.65
CA ALA A 831 14.59 -28.83 16.14
C ALA A 831 13.22 -29.37 16.59
N GLY A 832 12.60 -30.23 15.76
CA GLY A 832 11.23 -30.68 15.99
C GLY A 832 10.22 -29.53 15.97
N SER A 833 9.50 -29.37 17.08
CA SER A 833 8.47 -28.34 17.31
C SER A 833 9.01 -27.05 17.95
N GLU A 834 10.32 -26.94 18.15
CA GLU A 834 10.95 -25.76 18.74
C GLU A 834 11.78 -24.99 17.70
N TRP A 835 11.66 -23.67 17.72
CA TRP A 835 12.52 -22.75 16.99
C TRP A 835 13.46 -22.08 17.98
N ARG A 836 14.76 -22.16 17.70
CA ARG A 836 15.78 -21.40 18.40
C ARG A 836 16.23 -20.25 17.52
N ILE A 837 15.92 -19.04 17.96
CA ILE A 837 16.32 -17.79 17.32
C ILE A 837 17.51 -17.27 18.10
N GLU A 838 18.62 -17.05 17.41
CA GLU A 838 19.83 -16.45 17.96
C GLU A 838 20.19 -15.17 17.20
N ALA A 839 20.72 -14.19 17.92
CA ALA A 839 21.27 -12.98 17.36
C ALA A 839 22.62 -12.71 18.01
N THR A 840 23.67 -12.56 17.22
CA THR A 840 24.94 -12.03 17.72
C THR A 840 25.04 -10.56 17.33
N VAL A 841 25.31 -9.68 18.30
CA VAL A 841 25.28 -8.23 18.12
C VAL A 841 26.64 -7.63 18.41
N TRP A 842 27.13 -6.80 17.49
CA TRP A 842 28.41 -6.10 17.62
C TRP A 842 28.26 -4.59 17.52
N GLN A 843 29.17 -3.92 18.21
CA GLN A 843 29.40 -2.50 18.11
C GLN A 843 30.23 -2.17 16.84
N PRO A 844 30.31 -0.89 16.45
CA PRO A 844 31.11 -0.44 15.30
C PRO A 844 32.60 -0.82 15.36
N ASP A 845 33.17 -0.88 16.57
CA ASP A 845 34.56 -1.29 16.79
C ASP A 845 34.78 -2.82 16.77
N GLY A 846 33.73 -3.59 16.47
CA GLY A 846 33.75 -5.05 16.43
C GLY A 846 33.63 -5.72 17.80
N LYS A 847 33.52 -4.97 18.90
CA LYS A 847 33.30 -5.58 20.22
C LYS A 847 31.87 -6.09 20.36
N PRO A 848 31.65 -7.18 21.11
CA PRO A 848 30.32 -7.64 21.44
C PRO A 848 29.47 -6.57 22.15
N ALA A 849 28.20 -6.47 21.80
CA ALA A 849 27.24 -5.58 22.44
C ALA A 849 26.52 -6.31 23.59
N ALA A 850 27.24 -6.66 24.66
CA ALA A 850 26.74 -7.55 25.74
C ALA A 850 25.59 -6.99 26.62
N ARG A 851 25.29 -5.69 26.52
CA ARG A 851 24.20 -5.03 27.28
C ARG A 851 23.13 -4.42 26.37
N ALA A 852 23.06 -4.91 25.13
CA ALA A 852 22.04 -4.47 24.20
C ALA A 852 20.68 -5.03 24.62
N GLN A 853 19.62 -4.26 24.42
CA GLN A 853 18.27 -4.78 24.42
C GLN A 853 18.01 -5.33 23.02
N VAL A 854 17.71 -6.63 22.95
CA VAL A 854 17.48 -7.32 21.68
C VAL A 854 16.09 -7.94 21.71
N ARG A 855 15.35 -7.74 20.63
CA ARG A 855 13.98 -8.22 20.49
C ARG A 855 13.71 -8.68 19.07
N VAL A 856 12.76 -9.60 18.92
CA VAL A 856 12.36 -10.17 17.64
C VAL A 856 10.84 -10.09 17.46
N ARG A 857 10.42 -9.80 16.24
CA ARG A 857 9.03 -9.87 15.77
C ARG A 857 8.93 -10.87 14.62
N LEU A 858 7.83 -11.61 14.59
CA LEU A 858 7.52 -12.54 13.50
C LEU A 858 6.58 -11.83 12.51
N VAL A 859 6.72 -12.11 11.22
CA VAL A 859 5.81 -11.65 10.17
C VAL A 859 5.51 -12.83 9.23
N PRO A 860 4.24 -13.23 9.07
CA PRO A 860 3.06 -12.70 9.77
C PRO A 860 3.04 -12.99 11.29
N ASP A 861 2.37 -12.16 12.09
CA ASP A 861 2.00 -12.34 13.52
C ASP A 861 1.01 -11.22 13.94
N THR A 862 0.74 -11.04 15.23
CA THR A 862 -0.11 -10.00 15.87
C THR A 862 0.66 -8.71 16.23
N PHE A 863 1.67 -8.35 15.42
CA PHE A 863 2.55 -7.20 15.66
C PHE A 863 3.30 -7.21 17.02
N ARG A 864 3.56 -8.40 17.57
CA ARG A 864 4.16 -8.57 18.90
C ARG A 864 5.70 -8.63 18.86
N TRP A 865 6.34 -7.76 19.64
CA TRP A 865 7.77 -7.88 19.96
C TRP A 865 8.01 -8.87 21.11
N ARG A 866 9.04 -9.69 20.99
CA ARG A 866 9.48 -10.65 22.01
C ARG A 866 10.93 -10.34 22.38
N THR A 867 11.20 -10.16 23.67
CA THR A 867 12.57 -9.95 24.17
C THR A 867 13.39 -11.21 24.01
N MET A 868 14.66 -11.05 23.63
CA MET A 868 15.64 -12.13 23.55
C MET A 868 16.53 -12.11 24.80
N GLU A 869 16.80 -13.27 25.37
CA GLU A 869 17.61 -13.40 26.58
C GLU A 869 19.09 -13.22 26.27
N PRO A 870 19.82 -12.36 27.00
CA PRO A 870 21.25 -12.18 26.82
C PRO A 870 22.03 -13.46 27.17
N GLN A 871 23.07 -13.72 26.39
CA GLN A 871 24.05 -14.78 26.57
C GLN A 871 25.46 -14.15 26.63
N ALA A 872 26.51 -14.98 26.73
CA ALA A 872 27.89 -14.50 26.65
C ALA A 872 28.22 -13.87 25.28
N ASP A 873 29.22 -12.98 25.27
CA ASP A 873 29.83 -12.43 24.06
C ASP A 873 28.85 -11.77 23.08
N GLY A 874 27.87 -11.02 23.60
CA GLY A 874 26.91 -10.27 22.78
C GLY A 874 25.96 -11.16 21.97
N ARG A 875 25.82 -12.43 22.36
CA ARG A 875 24.80 -13.33 21.84
C ARG A 875 23.50 -13.16 22.62
N TYR A 876 22.39 -13.36 21.94
CA TYR A 876 21.04 -13.32 22.48
C TYR A 876 20.25 -14.48 21.91
N SER A 877 19.34 -15.06 22.69
CA SER A 877 18.54 -16.20 22.23
C SER A 877 17.08 -16.12 22.69
N LEU A 878 16.20 -16.63 21.85
CA LEU A 878 14.80 -16.90 22.18
C LEU A 878 14.44 -18.29 21.67
N VAL A 879 13.76 -19.07 22.50
CA VAL A 879 13.17 -20.35 22.11
C VAL A 879 11.67 -20.14 21.98
N LEU A 880 11.12 -20.50 20.82
CA LEU A 880 9.69 -20.52 20.54
C LEU A 880 9.22 -21.96 20.43
N LYS A 881 8.09 -22.27 21.04
CA LYS A 881 7.35 -23.52 20.87
C LYS A 881 6.32 -23.38 19.76
N GLU A 882 5.72 -24.49 19.35
CA GLU A 882 4.64 -24.49 18.33
C GLU A 882 3.39 -23.69 18.77
N SER A 883 3.17 -23.56 20.07
CA SER A 883 2.14 -22.68 20.62
C SER A 883 2.45 -21.19 20.46
N ASP A 884 3.73 -20.83 20.26
CA ASP A 884 4.19 -19.44 20.18
C ASP A 884 4.24 -18.90 18.75
N VAL A 885 4.13 -19.79 17.76
CA VAL A 885 4.05 -19.41 16.35
C VAL A 885 2.61 -19.03 15.97
N PRO A 886 2.43 -18.06 15.06
CA PRO A 886 1.12 -17.64 14.60
C PRO A 886 0.32 -18.81 14.03
N ARG A 887 -0.98 -18.80 14.29
CA ARG A 887 -1.94 -19.73 13.70
C ARG A 887 -2.88 -18.96 12.79
N VAL A 888 -3.15 -19.52 11.61
CA VAL A 888 -4.14 -18.97 10.67
C VAL A 888 -5.13 -20.04 10.31
N TYR A 889 -6.37 -19.64 10.04
CA TYR A 889 -7.35 -20.55 9.46
C TYR A 889 -6.99 -20.86 8.02
N ASN A 890 -6.96 -22.15 7.68
CA ASN A 890 -6.85 -22.62 6.31
C ASN A 890 -8.26 -22.97 5.80
N PRO A 891 -8.86 -22.17 4.90
CA PRO A 891 -10.19 -22.43 4.37
C PRO A 891 -10.33 -23.78 3.69
N MET A 892 -9.29 -24.27 3.02
CA MET A 892 -9.30 -25.53 2.28
C MET A 892 -9.40 -26.76 3.21
N GLU A 893 -8.89 -26.63 4.44
CA GLU A 893 -8.89 -27.69 5.45
C GLU A 893 -9.89 -27.45 6.60
N ALA A 894 -10.59 -26.31 6.57
CA ALA A 894 -11.53 -25.86 7.59
C ALA A 894 -10.99 -25.92 9.03
N LYS A 895 -9.70 -25.60 9.22
CA LYS A 895 -9.05 -25.65 10.55
C LYS A 895 -7.91 -24.64 10.68
N TYR A 896 -7.58 -24.31 11.93
CA TYR A 896 -6.38 -23.53 12.25
C TYR A 896 -5.11 -24.36 12.11
N MET A 897 -4.14 -23.81 11.40
CA MET A 897 -2.79 -24.38 11.26
C MET A 897 -1.72 -23.41 11.77
N ALA A 898 -0.65 -23.97 12.34
CA ALA A 898 0.52 -23.19 12.68
C ALA A 898 1.27 -22.76 11.40
N LEU A 899 1.66 -21.50 11.31
CA LEU A 899 2.50 -20.99 10.23
C LEU A 899 3.96 -21.34 10.53
N THR A 900 4.40 -22.52 10.07
CA THR A 900 5.77 -22.98 10.33
C THR A 900 6.77 -22.62 9.23
N ASP A 901 6.26 -22.25 8.05
CA ASP A 901 7.04 -21.86 6.86
C ASP A 901 6.65 -20.45 6.42
N GLY A 902 7.56 -19.75 5.72
CA GLY A 902 7.26 -18.41 5.20
C GLY A 902 7.28 -17.29 6.25
N LEU A 903 7.80 -17.56 7.45
CA LEU A 903 8.00 -16.56 8.50
C LEU A 903 9.25 -15.70 8.20
N LEU A 904 9.09 -14.39 8.36
CA LEU A 904 10.16 -13.41 8.46
C LEU A 904 10.40 -13.08 9.94
N PHE A 905 11.64 -13.15 10.38
CA PHE A 905 12.07 -12.75 11.71
C PHE A 905 12.71 -11.38 11.62
N VAL A 906 12.08 -10.35 12.18
CA VAL A 906 12.63 -8.99 12.26
C VAL A 906 13.28 -8.82 13.62
N ILE A 907 14.60 -8.63 13.65
CA ILE A 907 15.40 -8.49 14.87
C ILE A 907 15.84 -7.04 15.01
N GLU A 908 15.65 -6.50 16.21
CA GLU A 908 16.11 -5.16 16.58
C GLU A 908 17.06 -5.26 17.78
N ALA A 909 18.15 -4.48 17.74
CA ALA A 909 19.06 -4.31 18.86
C ALA A 909 19.22 -2.83 19.21
N ARG A 910 19.34 -2.52 20.50
CA ARG A 910 19.57 -1.17 21.02
C ARG A 910 20.62 -1.16 22.11
N LEU A 911 21.57 -0.22 22.04
CA LEU A 911 22.59 0.00 23.07
C LEU A 911 22.85 1.50 23.21
N GLY A 912 22.29 2.13 24.24
CA GLY A 912 22.33 3.59 24.40
C GLY A 912 21.60 4.28 23.25
N SER A 913 22.28 5.16 22.52
CA SER A 913 21.77 5.81 21.31
C SER A 913 21.87 4.94 20.04
N ARG A 914 22.68 3.88 20.06
CA ARG A 914 22.93 3.03 18.88
C ARG A 914 21.77 2.06 18.66
N ARG A 915 21.44 1.83 17.40
CA ARG A 915 20.39 0.91 16.97
C ARG A 915 20.89 0.01 15.85
N GLY A 916 20.34 -1.19 15.76
CA GLY A 916 20.59 -2.12 14.67
C GLY A 916 19.31 -2.85 14.31
N GLY A 917 19.17 -3.18 13.03
CA GLY A 917 18.10 -4.01 12.53
C GLY A 917 18.66 -5.10 11.62
N ALA A 918 18.08 -6.29 11.72
CA ALA A 918 18.33 -7.36 10.78
C ALA A 918 17.03 -8.13 10.54
N TRP A 919 16.99 -8.87 9.46
CA TRP A 919 15.90 -9.79 9.20
C TRP A 919 16.43 -11.12 8.69
N TRP A 920 15.66 -12.17 8.92
CA TRP A 920 15.97 -13.53 8.49
C TRP A 920 14.70 -14.23 8.01
N THR A 921 14.83 -15.06 6.97
CA THR A 921 13.73 -15.87 6.45
C THR A 921 14.14 -17.34 6.51
N LEU A 922 13.21 -18.20 6.89
CA LEU A 922 13.37 -19.65 6.73
C LEU A 922 13.06 -19.99 5.27
N THR A 923 14.07 -20.02 4.41
CA THR A 923 13.93 -20.67 3.10
C THR A 923 14.03 -22.17 3.29
N ARG A 924 13.09 -22.95 2.72
CA ARG A 924 13.21 -24.41 2.69
C ARG A 924 14.59 -24.77 2.12
N GLY A 925 15.36 -25.54 2.90
CA GLY A 925 16.59 -26.18 2.44
C GLY A 925 16.32 -27.21 1.36
#